data_AF-A0A251WHX5-F1
#
_entry.id   AF-A0A251WHX5-F1
#
_cell.length_a   1.000
_cell.length_b   1.000
_cell.length_c   1.000
_cell.angle_alpha   90.00
_cell.angle_beta   90.00
_cell.angle_gamma   90.00
#
_symmetry.space_group_name_H-M   'P 1'
#
loop_
_entity.id
_entity.type
_entity.pdbx_description
1 polymer ?
#
loop_
_entity_poly.entity_id
_entity_poly.type
_entity_poly.pdbx_seq_one_letter_code
_entity_poly.pdbx_strand_id
1 'polypeptide(L)'
;MQYQPHPIETAHITLTAEYLKLAEILARNSHDVWVQQRLDDGWRYGPQYDLTQRYHPYLVNYNDLPDREQHSRRVTVSETLKALLSLGYRVEVRDPTSPPSLFLEDQDLAVMVQGLTRSAELNLSSLLDLRREIIRIQPRSSDIYRTFGDALLQLGEPLMAYDALAEGLRYWPQDLRLQQLLALALARSGSTVTANQLLVQLVEAGQKDEETIGLLARTHKDLWQQATDPTIAAMQLELALQRYQQAYQQNGSVWTGINAATLALVKGDLTQAQTLAQRVRSRCLEQLTAPVLGRGEDYWRLATLGEAALILGNCAEAEDFYGQAAAIGQGRFGDLSSSRRNAVLLAEVLGLDTDRVKQWFQIPKVVVFCGHMLDRPDRPQPRFPAALEGTVYRAILERLQKMEVQLGYAPAACGADILFLEAMRELKGELHIVLPCNREQFIQDSVDLIPGANWGDRFDRLMQDATEVVVASGNKLEENDVVYEYSHRLLYGLAKIRADQLGTELIPLAVWDGKPGDGPGGTASTVTNWRRWTDHVEVIDLAAILREHQARSSLSLDVALQNGKTAAPAALGNTLDNTLDNTSGHPVGNTLANSVSYGVSHATLTSCDISSREIRALLFADVVNFSHLEENQHGPFAQHFWGEIAVLSEQYPILMKNTWGDALYFVFPLVQQAGEFALALCDLVQSIDWSTKGLPAGLNLRIALHAGPVERTVDPITGQLNYVGMHVSHTARIEPITPPGKVYASQAFAAIAASEDLRQFTCDYVGQMPWAKRYGTFPTYHVRRVLAGL
;
A
#
# COMPACT_ATOMS: atom_id res chain seq x y z
N MET A 1 1.17 23.99 38.43
CA MET A 1 2.24 23.54 37.52
C MET A 1 3.14 24.72 37.22
N GLN A 2 4.44 24.63 37.53
CA GLN A 2 5.43 25.59 37.03
C GLN A 2 5.91 25.07 35.68
N TYR A 3 5.55 25.76 34.60
CA TYR A 3 6.05 25.45 33.27
C TYR A 3 7.55 25.77 33.20
N GLN A 4 8.36 24.80 32.78
CA GLN A 4 9.80 24.96 32.54
C GLN A 4 10.11 24.67 31.07
N PRO A 5 10.42 25.69 30.24
CA PRO A 5 10.75 25.48 28.84
C PRO A 5 12.13 24.82 28.69
N HIS A 6 12.24 23.87 27.76
CA HIS A 6 13.49 23.18 27.42
C HIS A 6 13.77 23.35 25.91
N PRO A 7 14.23 24.54 25.47
CA PRO A 7 14.55 24.78 24.06
C PRO A 7 15.78 23.99 23.61
N ILE A 8 15.87 23.68 22.32
CA ILE A 8 17.05 23.08 21.70
C ILE A 8 18.25 24.01 21.91
N GLU A 9 19.40 23.46 22.29
CA GLU A 9 20.62 24.25 22.47
C GLU A 9 21.17 24.69 21.11
N THR A 10 21.14 26.01 20.86
CA THR A 10 21.57 26.62 19.60
C THR A 10 22.78 27.56 19.76
N ALA A 11 23.30 27.72 20.98
CA ALA A 11 24.36 28.67 21.29
C ALA A 11 25.68 28.38 20.54
N HIS A 12 25.91 27.11 20.20
CA HIS A 12 27.09 26.67 19.44
C HIS A 12 26.95 26.88 17.92
N ILE A 13 25.77 27.24 17.43
CA ILE A 13 25.50 27.45 16.00
C ILE A 13 25.60 28.93 15.65
N THR A 14 26.57 29.26 14.79
CA THR A 14 26.71 30.61 14.19
C THR A 14 26.17 30.60 12.77
N LEU A 15 25.17 31.44 12.49
CA LEU A 15 24.64 31.59 11.13
C LEU A 15 25.63 32.34 10.23
N THR A 16 25.86 31.81 9.03
CA THR A 16 26.67 32.45 8.00
C THR A 16 25.97 33.68 7.41
N ALA A 17 26.71 34.53 6.69
CA ALA A 17 26.13 35.68 6.00
C ALA A 17 25.02 35.29 4.99
N GLU A 18 25.11 34.10 4.40
CA GLU A 18 24.09 33.53 3.52
C GLU A 18 22.81 33.18 4.29
N TYR A 19 22.94 32.51 5.45
CA TYR A 19 21.80 32.19 6.30
C TYR A 19 21.14 33.42 6.91
N LEU A 20 21.90 34.48 7.20
CA LEU A 20 21.32 35.76 7.65
C LEU A 20 20.49 36.42 6.54
N LYS A 21 20.92 36.36 5.28
CA LYS A 21 20.11 36.82 4.15
C LYS A 21 18.85 35.98 3.97
N LEU A 22 18.97 34.66 4.11
CA LEU A 22 17.81 33.75 4.08
C LEU A 22 16.82 34.05 5.21
N ALA A 23 17.32 34.31 6.42
CA ALA A 23 16.50 34.66 7.56
C ALA A 23 15.66 35.92 7.29
N GLU A 24 16.21 36.90 6.57
CA GLU A 24 15.49 38.11 6.15
C GLU A 24 14.33 37.81 5.20
N ILE A 25 14.58 36.95 4.20
CA ILE A 25 13.57 36.54 3.22
C ILE A 25 12.45 35.77 3.91
N LEU A 26 12.81 34.84 4.79
CA LEU A 26 11.85 34.03 5.54
C LEU A 26 11.04 34.87 6.55
N ALA A 27 11.66 35.86 7.21
CA ALA A 27 10.96 36.79 8.10
C ALA A 27 9.91 37.62 7.35
N ARG A 28 10.25 38.10 6.14
CA ARG A 28 9.31 38.78 5.26
C ARG A 28 8.16 37.86 4.83
N ASN A 29 8.47 36.67 4.32
CA ASN A 29 7.45 35.72 3.88
C ASN A 29 6.51 35.30 5.02
N SER A 30 7.05 35.04 6.22
CA SER A 30 6.25 34.72 7.41
C SER A 30 5.30 35.87 7.78
N HIS A 31 5.74 37.12 7.61
CA HIS A 31 4.88 38.28 7.79
C HIS A 31 3.76 38.34 6.74
N ASP A 32 4.09 38.15 5.46
CA ASP A 32 3.11 38.20 4.37
C ASP A 32 2.03 37.12 4.51
N VAL A 33 2.42 35.90 4.90
CA VAL A 33 1.47 34.80 5.21
C VAL A 33 0.56 35.17 6.38
N TRP A 34 1.12 35.77 7.43
CA TRP A 34 0.33 36.23 8.58
C TRP A 34 -0.64 37.35 8.20
N VAL A 35 -0.21 38.32 7.37
CA VAL A 35 -1.07 39.39 6.86
C VAL A 35 -2.22 38.80 6.04
N GLN A 36 -1.94 37.87 5.12
CA GLN A 36 -2.96 37.21 4.29
C GLN A 36 -4.01 36.51 5.16
N GLN A 37 -3.57 35.69 6.13
CA GLN A 37 -4.47 35.00 7.06
C GLN A 37 -5.37 35.98 7.81
N ARG A 38 -4.83 37.12 8.27
CA ARG A 38 -5.61 38.13 8.99
C ARG A 38 -6.60 38.86 8.09
N LEU A 39 -6.25 39.13 6.84
CA LEU A 39 -7.19 39.71 5.86
C LEU A 39 -8.35 38.74 5.57
N ASP A 40 -8.05 37.45 5.42
CA ASP A 40 -9.06 36.39 5.20
C ASP A 40 -10.00 36.26 6.41
N ASP A 41 -9.48 36.44 7.64
CA ASP A 41 -10.24 36.50 8.89
C ASP A 41 -11.05 37.82 9.05
N GLY A 42 -10.99 38.72 8.06
CA GLY A 42 -11.73 39.98 8.02
C GLY A 42 -11.10 41.13 8.80
N TRP A 43 -9.82 41.06 9.16
CA TRP A 43 -9.08 42.18 9.77
C TRP A 43 -8.69 43.23 8.73
N ARG A 44 -8.52 44.47 9.17
CA ARG A 44 -8.09 45.59 8.32
C ARG A 44 -7.00 46.42 8.99
N TYR A 45 -6.25 47.17 8.19
CA TYR A 45 -5.29 48.12 8.74
C TYR A 45 -6.01 49.21 9.56
N GLY A 46 -5.45 49.53 10.72
CA GLY A 46 -5.81 50.70 11.52
C GLY A 46 -4.65 51.11 12.43
N PRO A 47 -4.56 52.40 12.82
CA PRO A 47 -3.40 52.96 13.51
C PRO A 47 -3.15 52.37 14.91
N GLN A 48 -4.17 51.73 15.49
CA GLN A 48 -4.10 51.02 16.76
C GLN A 48 -4.85 49.70 16.65
N TYR A 49 -4.50 48.75 17.52
CA TYR A 49 -5.21 47.48 17.59
C TYR A 49 -6.60 47.68 18.18
N ASP A 50 -7.64 47.24 17.46
CA ASP A 50 -9.02 47.27 17.91
C ASP A 50 -9.70 45.94 17.58
N LEU A 51 -10.02 45.17 18.61
CA LEU A 51 -10.65 43.86 18.46
C LEU A 51 -12.11 43.96 17.96
N THR A 52 -12.81 45.05 18.29
CA THR A 52 -14.22 45.26 17.97
C THR A 52 -14.38 45.65 16.50
N GLN A 53 -13.53 46.56 16.02
CA GLN A 53 -13.50 46.99 14.62
C GLN A 53 -12.62 46.09 13.73
N ARG A 54 -11.93 45.10 14.33
CA ARG A 54 -10.94 44.21 13.70
C ARG A 54 -9.82 44.98 12.99
N TYR A 55 -9.23 45.94 13.69
CA TYR A 55 -8.06 46.68 13.22
C TYR A 55 -6.76 46.16 13.83
N HIS A 56 -5.71 46.08 13.01
CA HIS A 56 -4.37 45.74 13.47
C HIS A 56 -3.30 46.64 12.82
N PRO A 57 -2.41 47.27 13.61
CA PRO A 57 -1.44 48.26 13.11
C PRO A 57 -0.29 47.68 12.29
N TYR A 58 -0.20 46.35 12.20
CA TYR A 58 0.90 45.65 11.53
C TYR A 58 0.45 45.00 10.22
N LEU A 59 -0.77 45.27 9.76
CA LEU A 59 -1.23 44.91 8.42
C LEU A 59 -0.70 45.91 7.39
N VAL A 60 0.63 46.00 7.31
CA VAL A 60 1.42 46.83 6.42
C VAL A 60 2.50 45.96 5.77
N ASN A 61 3.22 46.48 4.76
CA ASN A 61 4.34 45.71 4.20
C ASN A 61 5.41 45.47 5.27
N TYR A 62 6.16 44.38 5.14
CA TYR A 62 7.21 44.04 6.10
C TYR A 62 8.23 45.17 6.33
N ASN A 63 8.59 45.92 5.29
CA ASN A 63 9.53 47.04 5.39
C ASN A 63 8.97 48.26 6.14
N ASP A 64 7.64 48.34 6.28
CA ASP A 64 6.93 49.44 6.94
C ASP A 64 6.64 49.11 8.43
N LEU A 65 7.00 47.92 8.89
CA LEU A 65 6.89 47.54 10.30
C LEU A 65 7.86 48.34 11.17
N PRO A 66 7.52 48.59 12.45
CA PRO A 66 8.48 49.12 13.41
C PRO A 66 9.73 48.22 13.51
N ASP A 67 10.91 48.83 13.66
CA ASP A 67 12.20 48.11 13.71
C ASP A 67 12.21 46.98 14.75
N ARG A 68 11.55 47.19 15.89
CA ARG A 68 11.39 46.19 16.95
C ARG A 68 10.66 44.93 16.47
N GLU A 69 9.61 45.10 15.67
CA GLU A 69 8.80 44.00 15.16
C GLU A 69 9.52 43.26 14.03
N GLN A 70 10.20 43.99 13.14
CA GLN A 70 11.07 43.36 12.14
C GLN A 70 12.17 42.54 12.81
N HIS A 71 12.81 43.10 13.85
CA HIS A 71 13.85 42.40 14.62
C HIS A 71 13.32 41.13 15.30
N SER A 72 12.15 41.19 15.96
CA SER A 72 11.51 40.03 16.60
C SER A 72 11.28 38.88 15.62
N ARG A 73 10.79 39.19 14.42
CA ARG A 73 10.56 38.20 13.35
C ARG A 73 11.88 37.59 12.84
N ARG A 74 12.91 38.41 12.62
CA ARG A 74 14.26 37.95 12.26
C ARG A 74 14.84 37.00 13.31
N VAL A 75 14.70 37.33 14.60
CA VAL A 75 15.18 36.49 15.70
C VAL A 75 14.48 35.13 15.71
N THR A 76 13.15 35.13 15.55
CA THR A 76 12.34 33.89 15.50
C THR A 76 12.81 32.95 14.39
N VAL A 77 13.00 33.50 13.19
CA VAL A 77 13.47 32.72 12.03
C VAL A 77 14.92 32.29 12.21
N SER A 78 15.78 33.15 12.76
CA SER A 78 17.19 32.84 13.00
C SER A 78 17.34 31.69 14.01
N GLU A 79 16.59 31.70 15.11
CA GLU A 79 16.60 30.58 16.07
C GLU A 79 16.02 29.30 15.47
N THR A 80 15.03 29.41 14.58
CA THR A 80 14.54 28.26 13.81
C THR A 80 15.63 27.67 12.92
N LEU A 81 16.36 28.50 12.18
CA LEU A 81 17.49 28.05 11.33
C LEU A 81 18.60 27.43 12.17
N LYS A 82 18.95 28.02 13.32
CA LYS A 82 19.96 27.43 14.22
C LYS A 82 19.51 26.09 14.79
N ALA A 83 18.23 25.95 15.15
CA ALA A 83 17.69 24.68 15.63
C ALA A 83 17.78 23.58 14.56
N LEU A 84 17.46 23.91 13.29
CA LEU A 84 17.63 22.98 12.17
C LEU A 84 19.09 22.55 12.00
N LEU A 85 20.03 23.49 12.04
CA LEU A 85 21.47 23.18 11.93
C LEU A 85 21.96 22.34 13.13
N SER A 86 21.49 22.63 14.35
CA SER A 86 21.82 21.88 15.58
C SER A 86 21.32 20.43 15.51
N LEU A 87 20.17 20.21 14.86
CA LEU A 87 19.60 18.88 14.61
C LEU A 87 20.26 18.13 13.44
N GLY A 88 21.32 18.67 12.83
CA GLY A 88 22.08 18.04 11.75
C GLY A 88 21.52 18.27 10.34
N TYR A 89 20.54 19.15 10.17
CA TYR A 89 20.04 19.51 8.83
C TYR A 89 21.01 20.47 8.12
N ARG A 90 21.11 20.35 6.80
CA ARG A 90 21.79 21.32 5.93
C ARG A 90 20.76 22.14 5.17
N VAL A 91 20.89 23.47 5.22
CA VAL A 91 20.03 24.39 4.47
C VAL A 91 20.83 24.99 3.31
N GLU A 92 20.32 24.94 2.08
CA GLU A 92 21.00 25.46 0.89
C GLU A 92 20.09 26.47 0.18
N VAL A 93 20.60 27.68 -0.09
CA VAL A 93 19.87 28.70 -0.84
C VAL A 93 20.12 28.47 -2.33
N ARG A 94 19.12 27.98 -3.06
CA ARG A 94 19.23 27.87 -4.52
C ARG A 94 18.90 29.21 -5.16
N ASP A 95 19.87 29.77 -5.89
CA ASP A 95 19.59 30.85 -6.84
C ASP A 95 18.88 30.24 -8.06
N PRO A 96 17.65 30.68 -8.42
CA PRO A 96 16.92 30.16 -9.57
C PRO A 96 17.66 30.34 -10.91
N THR A 97 18.68 31.20 -10.94
CA THR A 97 19.46 31.56 -12.12
C THR A 97 20.89 31.05 -12.12
N SER A 98 21.41 30.55 -10.98
CA SER A 98 22.72 29.92 -10.95
C SER A 98 22.61 28.50 -11.54
N PRO A 99 23.43 28.15 -12.56
CA PRO A 99 23.46 26.79 -13.05
C PRO A 99 23.89 25.89 -11.90
N PRO A 100 23.19 24.77 -11.68
CA PRO A 100 23.42 23.94 -10.53
C PRO A 100 24.89 23.44 -10.60
N SER A 101 25.67 23.70 -9.54
CA SER A 101 27.10 23.42 -9.50
C SER A 101 27.33 21.92 -9.30
N LEU A 102 27.94 21.28 -10.30
CA LEU A 102 28.26 19.84 -10.39
C LEU A 102 27.02 18.92 -10.37
N PHE A 103 26.19 18.97 -11.43
CA PHE A 103 25.05 18.07 -11.58
C PHE A 103 25.07 17.35 -12.93
N LEU A 104 24.74 16.06 -12.87
CA LEU A 104 24.39 15.20 -13.99
C LEU A 104 23.24 15.84 -14.78
N GLU A 105 23.38 15.98 -16.09
CA GLU A 105 22.30 16.49 -16.94
C GLU A 105 21.17 15.45 -17.04
N ASP A 106 19.94 15.86 -17.41
CA ASP A 106 18.81 14.94 -17.60
C ASP A 106 19.17 13.77 -18.52
N GLN A 107 20.00 14.05 -19.52
CA GLN A 107 20.51 13.06 -20.46
C GLN A 107 21.46 12.07 -19.79
N ASP A 108 22.30 12.52 -18.84
CA ASP A 108 23.20 11.65 -18.08
C ASP A 108 22.42 10.70 -17.16
N LEU A 109 21.36 11.19 -16.52
CA LEU A 109 20.47 10.35 -15.71
C LEU A 109 19.69 9.34 -16.55
N ALA A 110 19.15 9.77 -17.70
CA ALA A 110 18.49 8.84 -18.62
C ALA A 110 19.46 7.75 -19.10
N VAL A 111 20.70 8.13 -19.43
CA VAL A 111 21.76 7.18 -19.80
C VAL A 111 22.12 6.26 -18.64
N MET A 112 22.14 6.74 -17.39
CA MET A 112 22.36 5.87 -16.22
C MET A 112 21.24 4.86 -16.02
N VAL A 113 19.97 5.29 -16.10
CA VAL A 113 18.83 4.36 -16.00
C VAL A 113 18.90 3.35 -17.15
N GLN A 114 19.25 3.77 -18.37
CA GLN A 114 19.48 2.85 -19.50
C GLN A 114 20.67 1.91 -19.28
N GLY A 115 21.73 2.38 -18.62
CA GLY A 115 22.86 1.57 -18.21
C GLY A 115 22.44 0.48 -17.23
N LEU A 116 21.64 0.84 -16.22
CA LEU A 116 21.08 -0.10 -15.25
C LEU A 116 20.17 -1.13 -15.91
N THR A 117 19.25 -0.71 -16.79
CA THR A 117 18.34 -1.64 -17.49
C THR A 117 19.06 -2.59 -18.44
N ARG A 118 20.24 -2.21 -18.95
CA ARG A 118 21.10 -3.08 -19.76
C ARG A 118 22.01 -3.98 -18.92
N SER A 119 22.24 -3.64 -17.67
CA SER A 119 23.07 -4.41 -16.73
C SER A 119 22.28 -5.57 -16.09
N ALA A 120 22.99 -6.52 -15.47
CA ALA A 120 22.36 -7.53 -14.61
C ALA A 120 21.99 -6.98 -13.21
N GLU A 121 22.23 -5.68 -12.96
CA GLU A 121 22.13 -5.05 -11.64
C GLU A 121 20.83 -4.25 -11.46
N LEU A 122 19.90 -4.29 -12.42
CA LEU A 122 18.61 -3.61 -12.29
C LEU A 122 17.87 -4.17 -11.05
N ASN A 123 17.73 -3.32 -10.04
CA ASN A 123 16.99 -3.62 -8.83
C ASN A 123 16.23 -2.37 -8.38
N LEU A 124 15.17 -2.58 -7.61
CA LEU A 124 14.27 -1.50 -7.21
C LEU A 124 14.99 -0.45 -6.34
N SER A 125 15.84 -0.86 -5.40
CA SER A 125 16.53 0.08 -4.50
C SER A 125 17.35 1.13 -5.25
N SER A 126 18.12 0.73 -6.27
CA SER A 126 18.89 1.64 -7.10
C SER A 126 18.02 2.60 -7.92
N LEU A 127 16.83 2.15 -8.37
CA LEU A 127 15.87 3.02 -9.03
C LEU A 127 15.21 4.01 -8.06
N LEU A 128 14.93 3.61 -6.82
CA LEU A 128 14.37 4.51 -5.80
C LEU A 128 15.36 5.62 -5.42
N ASP A 129 16.64 5.30 -5.33
CA ASP A 129 17.68 6.31 -5.11
C ASP A 129 17.77 7.29 -6.29
N LEU A 130 17.71 6.79 -7.52
CA LEU A 130 17.65 7.65 -8.72
C LEU A 130 16.38 8.51 -8.76
N ARG A 131 15.23 7.99 -8.32
CA ARG A 131 13.97 8.76 -8.24
C ARG A 131 14.13 9.99 -7.34
N ARG A 132 14.82 9.83 -6.20
CA ARG A 132 15.10 10.95 -5.28
C ARG A 132 15.91 12.04 -5.96
N GLU A 133 16.83 11.68 -6.85
CA GLU A 133 17.57 12.65 -7.67
C GLU A 133 16.72 13.27 -8.78
N ILE A 134 15.87 12.51 -9.48
CA ILE A 134 14.95 13.03 -10.51
C ILE A 134 14.07 14.17 -9.94
N ILE A 135 13.49 13.96 -8.75
CA ILE A 135 12.67 14.96 -8.05
C ILE A 135 13.47 16.25 -7.78
N ARG A 136 14.78 16.16 -7.54
CA ARG A 136 15.63 17.32 -7.22
C ARG A 136 16.00 18.18 -8.42
N ILE A 137 15.97 17.62 -9.64
CA ILE A 137 16.59 18.21 -10.83
C ILE A 137 15.57 18.94 -11.72
N GLN A 138 14.26 18.70 -11.53
CA GLN A 138 13.17 19.22 -12.38
C GLN A 138 13.43 18.97 -13.87
N PRO A 139 13.11 17.76 -14.36
CA PRO A 139 13.50 17.35 -15.71
C PRO A 139 13.00 18.28 -16.81
N ARG A 140 13.83 18.52 -17.82
CA ARG A 140 13.53 19.33 -19.02
C ARG A 140 13.08 18.49 -20.21
N SER A 141 13.22 17.17 -20.14
CA SER A 141 12.76 16.20 -21.15
C SER A 141 11.88 15.12 -20.53
N SER A 142 10.95 14.60 -21.33
CA SER A 142 10.14 13.43 -20.96
C SER A 142 10.94 12.11 -20.97
N ASP A 143 12.14 12.08 -21.56
CA ASP A 143 12.93 10.86 -21.72
C ASP A 143 13.29 10.17 -20.40
N ILE A 144 13.51 10.94 -19.34
CA ILE A 144 13.79 10.38 -18.02
C ILE A 144 12.57 9.64 -17.47
N TYR A 145 11.36 10.20 -17.61
CA TYR A 145 10.13 9.57 -17.16
C TYR A 145 9.78 8.34 -18.01
N ARG A 146 10.03 8.40 -19.33
CA ARG A 146 9.87 7.25 -20.23
C ARG A 146 10.78 6.10 -19.81
N THR A 147 12.08 6.40 -19.65
CA THR A 147 13.09 5.39 -19.30
C THR A 147 12.87 4.82 -17.90
N PHE A 148 12.56 5.69 -16.93
CA PHE A 148 12.32 5.30 -15.55
C PHE A 148 11.02 4.48 -15.41
N GLY A 149 9.94 4.90 -16.05
CA GLY A 149 8.69 4.15 -16.09
C GLY A 149 8.84 2.78 -16.78
N ASP A 150 9.58 2.71 -17.88
CA ASP A 150 9.87 1.44 -18.56
C ASP A 150 10.72 0.51 -17.67
N ALA A 151 11.75 1.02 -17.00
CA ALA A 151 12.57 0.26 -16.05
C ALA A 151 11.73 -0.33 -14.90
N LEU A 152 10.82 0.46 -14.33
CA LEU A 152 9.87 0.00 -13.30
C LEU A 152 8.93 -1.08 -13.86
N LEU A 153 8.42 -0.93 -15.08
CA LEU A 153 7.59 -1.97 -15.70
C LEU A 153 8.36 -3.28 -15.91
N GLN A 154 9.63 -3.21 -16.31
CA GLN A 154 10.49 -4.39 -16.47
C GLN A 154 10.71 -5.12 -15.14
N LEU A 155 10.95 -4.40 -14.05
CA LEU A 155 11.05 -4.96 -12.69
C LEU A 155 9.73 -5.55 -12.16
N GLY A 156 8.61 -5.29 -12.83
CA GLY A 156 7.29 -5.68 -12.34
C GLY A 156 6.75 -4.74 -11.28
N GLU A 157 7.03 -3.44 -11.38
CA GLU A 157 6.52 -2.36 -10.52
C GLU A 157 5.48 -1.47 -11.24
N PRO A 158 4.31 -2.00 -11.63
CA PRO A 158 3.36 -1.26 -12.45
C PRO A 158 2.72 -0.06 -11.71
N LEU A 159 2.51 -0.14 -10.39
CA LEU A 159 1.94 0.97 -9.62
C LEU A 159 2.91 2.15 -9.53
N MET A 160 4.20 1.87 -9.27
CA MET A 160 5.23 2.89 -9.25
C MET A 160 5.49 3.47 -10.64
N ALA A 161 5.44 2.63 -11.67
CA ALA A 161 5.53 3.06 -13.06
C ALA A 161 4.37 4.01 -13.39
N TYR A 162 3.14 3.68 -12.99
CA TYR A 162 1.98 4.55 -13.15
C TYR A 162 2.23 5.91 -12.50
N ASP A 163 2.67 5.95 -11.24
CA ASP A 163 2.91 7.21 -10.54
C ASP A 163 3.97 8.08 -11.24
N ALA A 164 5.09 7.48 -11.66
CA ALA A 164 6.15 8.19 -12.36
C ALA A 164 5.71 8.69 -13.75
N LEU A 165 4.99 7.86 -14.51
CA LEU A 165 4.52 8.21 -15.85
C LEU A 165 3.40 9.26 -15.81
N ALA A 166 2.50 9.15 -14.84
CA ALA A 166 1.46 10.15 -14.58
C ALA A 166 2.08 11.50 -14.20
N GLU A 167 3.13 11.50 -13.37
CA GLU A 167 3.90 12.70 -13.07
C GLU A 167 4.51 13.32 -14.33
N GLY A 168 5.17 12.51 -15.17
CA GLY A 168 5.70 12.96 -16.46
C GLY A 168 4.63 13.58 -17.36
N LEU A 169 3.44 12.98 -17.45
CA LEU A 169 2.33 13.47 -18.26
C LEU A 169 1.74 14.80 -17.75
N ARG A 170 1.96 15.18 -16.49
CA ARG A 170 1.58 16.52 -16.00
C ARG A 170 2.38 17.62 -16.70
N TYR A 171 3.62 17.32 -17.09
CA TYR A 171 4.52 18.24 -17.78
C TYR A 171 4.44 18.10 -19.31
N TRP A 172 4.29 16.87 -19.81
CA TRP A 172 4.18 16.58 -21.25
C TRP A 172 2.91 15.78 -21.58
N PRO A 173 1.71 16.39 -21.52
CA PRO A 173 0.44 15.67 -21.66
C PRO A 173 0.19 15.06 -23.05
N GLN A 174 0.91 15.52 -24.08
CA GLN A 174 0.80 15.06 -25.46
C GLN A 174 1.90 14.07 -25.86
N ASP A 175 2.71 13.63 -24.89
CA ASP A 175 3.79 12.67 -25.14
C ASP A 175 3.22 11.26 -25.36
N LEU A 176 3.16 10.84 -26.62
CA LEU A 176 2.57 9.56 -27.00
C LEU A 176 3.22 8.37 -26.27
N ARG A 177 4.56 8.36 -26.10
CA ARG A 177 5.24 7.24 -25.47
C ARG A 177 4.94 7.18 -23.97
N LEU A 178 4.84 8.31 -23.28
CA LEU A 178 4.38 8.33 -21.89
C LEU A 178 2.95 7.82 -21.76
N GLN A 179 2.04 8.20 -22.66
CA GLN A 179 0.66 7.71 -22.66
C GLN A 179 0.59 6.20 -22.90
N GLN A 180 1.38 5.67 -23.83
CA GLN A 180 1.48 4.22 -24.10
C GLN A 180 2.03 3.44 -22.90
N LEU A 181 3.11 3.92 -22.29
CA LEU A 181 3.68 3.31 -21.09
C LEU A 181 2.71 3.38 -19.90
N LEU A 182 1.97 4.48 -19.75
CA LEU A 182 0.94 4.60 -18.72
C LEU A 182 -0.17 3.58 -18.93
N ALA A 183 -0.62 3.40 -20.19
CA ALA A 183 -1.60 2.37 -20.54
C ALA A 183 -1.08 0.96 -20.23
N LEU A 184 0.20 0.68 -20.51
CA LEU A 184 0.84 -0.59 -20.17
C LEU A 184 0.93 -0.79 -18.65
N ALA A 185 1.25 0.26 -17.88
CA ALA A 185 1.27 0.23 -16.42
C ALA A 185 -0.12 -0.09 -15.85
N LEU A 186 -1.16 0.58 -16.35
CA LEU A 186 -2.56 0.31 -16.00
C LEU A 186 -2.98 -1.13 -16.33
N ALA A 187 -2.60 -1.64 -17.51
CA ALA A 187 -2.92 -3.02 -17.91
C ALA A 187 -2.18 -4.03 -17.01
N ARG A 188 -0.90 -3.81 -16.71
CA ARG A 188 -0.11 -4.70 -15.83
C ARG A 188 -0.54 -4.61 -14.36
N SER A 189 -1.15 -3.52 -13.91
CA SER A 189 -1.71 -3.40 -12.55
C SER A 189 -3.12 -3.96 -12.40
N GLY A 190 -3.73 -4.48 -13.47
CA GLY A 190 -5.10 -5.00 -13.48
C GLY A 190 -6.18 -3.96 -13.83
N SER A 191 -5.85 -2.67 -13.94
CA SER A 191 -6.75 -1.56 -14.31
C SER A 191 -7.08 -1.54 -15.81
N THR A 192 -7.48 -2.70 -16.34
CA THR A 192 -7.53 -3.03 -17.77
C THR A 192 -8.55 -2.19 -18.52
N VAL A 193 -9.72 -1.93 -17.93
CA VAL A 193 -10.76 -1.08 -18.54
C VAL A 193 -10.24 0.33 -18.75
N THR A 194 -9.54 0.89 -17.76
CA THR A 194 -8.96 2.24 -17.84
C THR A 194 -7.84 2.30 -18.88
N ALA A 195 -6.98 1.28 -18.95
CA ALA A 195 -5.97 1.15 -19.99
C ALA A 195 -6.58 1.11 -21.40
N ASN A 196 -7.63 0.30 -21.58
CA ASN A 196 -8.35 0.18 -22.85
C ASN A 196 -8.97 1.52 -23.27
N GLN A 197 -9.65 2.21 -22.35
CA GLN A 197 -10.26 3.52 -22.62
C GLN A 197 -9.23 4.55 -23.08
N LEU A 198 -8.07 4.62 -22.42
CA LEU A 198 -6.98 5.50 -22.82
C LEU A 198 -6.49 5.18 -24.25
N LEU A 199 -6.28 3.90 -24.56
CA LEU A 199 -5.80 3.47 -25.89
C LEU A 199 -6.85 3.68 -26.99
N VAL A 200 -8.13 3.48 -26.70
CA VAL A 200 -9.23 3.82 -27.62
C VAL A 200 -9.20 5.31 -27.95
N GLN A 201 -9.06 6.18 -26.95
CA GLN A 201 -8.96 7.62 -27.16
C GLN A 201 -7.77 8.00 -28.05
N LEU A 202 -6.61 7.35 -27.89
CA LEU A 202 -5.46 7.57 -28.76
C LEU A 202 -5.74 7.17 -30.20
N VAL A 203 -6.38 6.01 -30.42
CA VAL A 203 -6.76 5.53 -31.76
C VAL A 203 -7.80 6.45 -32.41
N GLU A 204 -8.79 6.92 -31.66
CA GLU A 204 -9.79 7.88 -32.11
C GLU A 204 -9.18 9.25 -32.44
N ALA A 205 -8.16 9.67 -31.68
CA ALA A 205 -7.35 10.85 -31.96
C ALA A 205 -6.42 10.68 -33.19
N GLY A 206 -6.43 9.51 -33.83
CA GLY A 206 -5.71 9.24 -35.07
C GLY A 206 -4.38 8.52 -34.91
N GLN A 207 -3.98 8.11 -33.70
CA GLN A 207 -2.77 7.33 -33.48
C GLN A 207 -2.97 5.90 -34.01
N LYS A 208 -2.16 5.51 -35.00
CA LYS A 208 -2.26 4.23 -35.71
C LYS A 208 -0.92 3.48 -35.76
N ASP A 209 0.03 3.90 -34.94
CA ASP A 209 1.29 3.20 -34.81
C ASP A 209 1.09 1.80 -34.20
N GLU A 210 2.06 0.93 -34.45
CA GLU A 210 1.98 -0.47 -34.04
C GLU A 210 1.81 -0.64 -32.53
N GLU A 211 2.54 0.15 -31.73
CA GLU A 211 2.56 0.03 -30.27
C GLU A 211 1.17 0.35 -29.71
N THR A 212 0.56 1.45 -30.15
CA THR A 212 -0.80 1.83 -29.72
C THR A 212 -1.83 0.75 -30.06
N ILE A 213 -1.84 0.24 -31.29
CA ILE A 213 -2.82 -0.77 -31.72
C ILE A 213 -2.56 -2.11 -31.02
N GLY A 214 -1.29 -2.50 -30.86
CA GLY A 214 -0.92 -3.74 -30.19
C GLY A 214 -1.22 -3.72 -28.69
N LEU A 215 -1.02 -2.58 -28.01
CA LEU A 215 -1.42 -2.40 -26.62
C LEU A 215 -2.95 -2.41 -26.50
N LEU A 216 -3.68 -1.79 -27.45
CA LEU A 216 -5.15 -1.87 -27.46
C LEU A 216 -5.61 -3.33 -27.61
N ALA A 217 -5.00 -4.09 -28.53
CA ALA A 217 -5.27 -5.51 -28.70
C ALA A 217 -4.98 -6.31 -27.43
N ARG A 218 -3.89 -6.00 -26.72
CA ARG A 218 -3.55 -6.60 -25.42
C ARG A 218 -4.66 -6.34 -24.40
N THR A 219 -5.12 -5.10 -24.27
CA THR A 219 -6.18 -4.81 -23.30
C THR A 219 -7.48 -5.55 -23.64
N HIS A 220 -7.85 -5.70 -24.91
CA HIS A 220 -8.99 -6.56 -25.28
C HIS A 220 -8.77 -8.03 -24.92
N LYS A 221 -7.55 -8.56 -25.08
CA LYS A 221 -7.19 -9.91 -24.63
C LYS A 221 -7.33 -10.05 -23.10
N ASP A 222 -6.81 -9.08 -22.34
CA ASP A 222 -6.90 -9.08 -20.87
C ASP A 222 -8.38 -8.99 -20.43
N LEU A 223 -9.21 -8.16 -21.09
CA LEU A 223 -10.66 -8.06 -20.83
C LEU A 223 -11.40 -9.36 -21.18
N TRP A 224 -10.98 -10.09 -22.23
CA TRP A 224 -11.51 -11.41 -22.54
C TRP A 224 -11.27 -12.40 -21.40
N GLN A 225 -10.07 -12.43 -20.82
CA GLN A 225 -9.73 -13.32 -19.70
C GLN A 225 -10.47 -12.95 -18.40
N GLN A 226 -10.82 -11.66 -18.22
CA GLN A 226 -11.55 -11.15 -17.06
C GLN A 226 -13.08 -11.24 -17.20
N ALA A 227 -13.59 -11.41 -18.43
CA ALA A 227 -15.02 -11.42 -18.69
C ALA A 227 -15.69 -12.67 -18.10
N THR A 228 -16.72 -12.47 -17.29
CA THR A 228 -17.55 -13.56 -16.76
C THR A 228 -18.73 -13.89 -17.67
N ASP A 229 -19.14 -12.93 -18.51
CA ASP A 229 -20.19 -13.11 -19.52
C ASP A 229 -19.60 -13.70 -20.82
N PRO A 230 -20.08 -14.86 -21.30
CA PRO A 230 -19.56 -15.50 -22.51
C PRO A 230 -19.69 -14.67 -23.79
N THR A 231 -20.72 -13.83 -23.91
CA THR A 231 -20.96 -12.96 -25.06
C THR A 231 -19.93 -11.84 -25.09
N ILE A 232 -19.68 -11.21 -23.94
CA ILE A 232 -18.63 -10.19 -23.82
C ILE A 232 -17.26 -10.82 -24.04
N ALA A 233 -17.00 -11.99 -23.47
CA ALA A 233 -15.75 -12.71 -23.67
C ALA A 233 -15.50 -12.95 -25.18
N ALA A 234 -16.50 -13.46 -25.91
CA ALA A 234 -16.39 -13.69 -27.35
C ALA A 234 -16.14 -12.39 -28.14
N MET A 235 -16.82 -11.30 -27.79
CA MET A 235 -16.61 -9.98 -28.40
C MET A 235 -15.18 -9.46 -28.16
N GLN A 236 -14.70 -9.53 -26.92
CA GLN A 236 -13.36 -9.05 -26.55
C GLN A 236 -12.26 -9.87 -27.23
N LEU A 237 -12.43 -11.19 -27.34
CA LEU A 237 -11.52 -12.07 -28.07
C LEU A 237 -11.45 -11.70 -29.56
N GLU A 238 -12.61 -11.44 -30.19
CA GLU A 238 -12.68 -11.04 -31.59
C GLU A 238 -11.97 -9.71 -31.83
N LEU A 239 -12.24 -8.70 -30.99
CA LEU A 239 -11.59 -7.40 -31.06
C LEU A 239 -10.08 -7.53 -30.88
N ALA A 240 -9.62 -8.33 -29.91
CA ALA A 240 -8.20 -8.56 -29.70
C ALA A 240 -7.51 -9.17 -30.94
N LEU A 241 -8.10 -10.23 -31.53
CA LEU A 241 -7.57 -10.88 -32.72
C LEU A 241 -7.51 -9.93 -33.91
N GLN A 242 -8.59 -9.19 -34.19
CA GLN A 242 -8.64 -8.24 -35.29
C GLN A 242 -7.58 -7.15 -35.15
N ARG A 243 -7.37 -6.60 -33.95
CA ARG A 243 -6.39 -5.54 -33.71
C ARG A 243 -4.95 -6.05 -33.83
N TYR A 244 -4.65 -7.24 -33.31
CA TYR A 244 -3.32 -7.84 -33.51
C TYR A 244 -3.04 -8.14 -34.99
N GLN A 245 -4.02 -8.69 -35.72
CA GLN A 245 -3.89 -8.92 -37.16
C GLN A 245 -3.70 -7.61 -37.93
N GLN A 246 -4.45 -6.56 -37.60
CA GLN A 246 -4.31 -5.23 -38.19
C GLN A 246 -2.88 -4.69 -38.00
N ALA A 247 -2.37 -4.69 -36.77
CA ALA A 247 -1.03 -4.20 -36.47
C ALA A 247 0.05 -5.03 -37.18
N TYR A 248 -0.10 -6.35 -37.21
CA TYR A 248 0.85 -7.25 -37.87
C TYR A 248 0.86 -7.07 -39.39
N GLN A 249 -0.30 -6.88 -40.03
CA GLN A 249 -0.40 -6.65 -41.47
C GLN A 249 0.26 -5.33 -41.90
N GLN A 250 0.19 -4.30 -41.05
CA GLN A 250 0.75 -2.98 -41.36
C GLN A 250 2.27 -2.94 -41.21
N ASN A 251 2.82 -3.51 -40.13
CA ASN A 251 4.23 -3.32 -39.77
C ASN A 251 5.06 -4.61 -39.76
N GLY A 252 4.42 -5.78 -39.68
CA GLY A 252 5.11 -7.07 -39.74
C GLY A 252 5.90 -7.47 -38.48
N SER A 253 5.66 -6.81 -37.35
CA SER A 253 6.34 -7.11 -36.09
C SER A 253 6.03 -8.51 -35.55
N VAL A 254 7.06 -9.12 -34.97
CA VAL A 254 6.98 -10.46 -34.41
C VAL A 254 6.07 -10.51 -33.19
N TRP A 255 5.99 -9.42 -32.41
CA TRP A 255 5.15 -9.34 -31.20
C TRP A 255 3.65 -9.35 -31.50
N THR A 256 3.20 -8.53 -32.46
CA THR A 256 1.79 -8.50 -32.86
C THR A 256 1.41 -9.75 -33.65
N GLY A 257 2.33 -10.27 -34.46
CA GLY A 257 2.14 -11.51 -35.22
C GLY A 257 1.97 -12.75 -34.33
N ILE A 258 2.78 -12.91 -33.28
CA ILE A 258 2.68 -14.08 -32.40
C ILE A 258 1.41 -14.04 -31.56
N ASN A 259 1.01 -12.86 -31.07
CA ASN A 259 -0.24 -12.73 -30.34
C ASN A 259 -1.46 -13.00 -31.25
N ALA A 260 -1.42 -12.59 -32.52
CA ALA A 260 -2.43 -12.99 -33.50
C ALA A 260 -2.48 -14.52 -33.69
N ALA A 261 -1.32 -15.20 -33.75
CA ALA A 261 -1.24 -16.66 -33.83
C ALA A 261 -1.83 -17.34 -32.59
N THR A 262 -1.49 -16.84 -31.40
CA THR A 262 -2.02 -17.30 -30.11
C THR A 262 -3.54 -17.19 -30.06
N LEU A 263 -4.11 -16.04 -30.44
CA LEU A 263 -5.56 -15.86 -30.41
C LEU A 263 -6.29 -16.64 -31.52
N ALA A 264 -5.66 -16.86 -32.67
CA ALA A 264 -6.20 -17.77 -33.69
C ALA A 264 -6.31 -19.21 -33.15
N LEU A 265 -5.30 -19.68 -32.40
CA LEU A 265 -5.32 -21.00 -31.75
C LEU A 265 -6.42 -21.08 -30.69
N VAL A 266 -6.54 -20.07 -29.82
CA VAL A 266 -7.61 -19.96 -28.81
C VAL A 266 -9.00 -20.05 -29.45
N LYS A 267 -9.18 -19.46 -30.64
CA LYS A 267 -10.43 -19.51 -31.40
C LYS A 267 -10.67 -20.85 -32.12
N GLY A 268 -9.70 -21.77 -32.08
CA GLY A 268 -9.76 -23.07 -32.75
C GLY A 268 -9.33 -23.05 -34.22
N ASP A 269 -8.82 -21.94 -34.75
CA ASP A 269 -8.25 -21.88 -36.11
C ASP A 269 -6.77 -22.28 -36.11
N LEU A 270 -6.56 -23.59 -36.01
CA LEU A 270 -5.22 -24.19 -35.97
C LEU A 270 -4.40 -23.84 -37.23
N THR A 271 -5.03 -23.79 -38.40
CA THR A 271 -4.35 -23.55 -39.67
C THR A 271 -3.79 -22.13 -39.72
N GLN A 272 -4.60 -21.14 -39.35
CA GLN A 272 -4.16 -19.76 -39.29
C GLN A 272 -3.09 -19.57 -38.20
N ALA A 273 -3.28 -20.16 -37.02
CA ALA A 273 -2.32 -20.09 -35.93
C ALA A 273 -0.93 -20.60 -36.35
N GLN A 274 -0.85 -21.80 -36.92
CA GLN A 274 0.41 -22.39 -37.38
C GLN A 274 1.05 -21.59 -38.51
N THR A 275 0.26 -21.08 -39.45
CA THR A 275 0.76 -20.24 -40.55
C THR A 275 1.40 -18.95 -40.04
N LEU A 276 0.75 -18.27 -39.10
CA LEU A 276 1.29 -17.06 -38.48
C LEU A 276 2.53 -17.37 -37.65
N ALA A 277 2.49 -18.42 -36.82
CA ALA A 277 3.61 -18.84 -35.98
C ALA A 277 4.85 -19.21 -36.80
N GLN A 278 4.70 -19.92 -37.93
CA GLN A 278 5.82 -20.23 -38.84
C GLN A 278 6.46 -18.97 -39.40
N ARG A 279 5.64 -18.00 -39.87
CA ARG A 279 6.15 -16.74 -40.42
C ARG A 279 6.90 -15.92 -39.36
N VAL A 280 6.36 -15.86 -38.14
CA VAL A 280 6.99 -15.16 -37.02
C VAL A 280 8.29 -15.85 -36.61
N ARG A 281 8.30 -17.19 -36.53
CA ARG A 281 9.49 -17.98 -36.21
C ARG A 281 10.62 -17.71 -37.20
N SER A 282 10.34 -17.77 -38.51
CA SER A 282 11.36 -17.48 -39.53
C SER A 282 11.96 -16.08 -39.38
N ARG A 283 11.13 -15.06 -39.14
CA ARG A 283 11.60 -13.69 -38.91
C ARG A 283 12.44 -13.55 -37.65
N CYS A 284 12.04 -14.18 -36.54
CA CYS A 284 12.81 -14.15 -35.30
C CYS A 284 14.20 -14.79 -35.47
N LEU A 285 14.27 -15.94 -36.16
CA LEU A 285 15.54 -16.62 -36.43
C LEU A 285 16.46 -15.78 -37.34
N GLU A 286 15.91 -15.16 -38.39
CA GLU A 286 16.67 -14.22 -39.24
C GLU A 286 17.24 -13.07 -38.41
N GLN A 287 16.43 -12.47 -37.52
CA GLN A 287 16.86 -11.35 -36.68
C GLN A 287 17.90 -11.74 -35.62
N LEU A 288 17.87 -12.97 -35.10
CA LEU A 288 18.88 -13.47 -34.15
C LEU A 288 20.25 -13.70 -34.81
N THR A 289 20.31 -13.89 -36.13
CA THR A 289 21.59 -14.01 -36.86
C THR A 289 22.24 -12.65 -37.16
N ALA A 290 21.54 -11.54 -36.94
CA ALA A 290 22.08 -10.19 -37.05
C ALA A 290 22.91 -9.82 -35.79
N PRO A 291 23.90 -8.90 -35.90
CA PRO A 291 24.74 -8.52 -34.75
C PRO A 291 23.90 -8.02 -33.56
N VAL A 292 24.33 -8.43 -32.35
CA VAL A 292 23.63 -8.30 -31.06
C VAL A 292 23.01 -6.90 -30.85
N LEU A 293 21.68 -6.85 -30.77
CA LEU A 293 20.89 -5.65 -30.48
C LEU A 293 20.47 -5.62 -28.99
N GLY A 294 21.43 -5.80 -28.09
CA GLY A 294 21.22 -5.68 -26.63
C GLY A 294 20.33 -6.76 -25.98
N ARG A 295 20.54 -6.98 -24.67
CA ARG A 295 19.84 -8.01 -23.87
C ARG A 295 18.32 -7.98 -23.99
N GLY A 296 17.71 -6.80 -24.17
CA GLY A 296 16.27 -6.65 -24.11
C GLY A 296 15.51 -7.08 -25.37
N GLU A 297 16.07 -6.85 -26.56
CA GLU A 297 15.46 -7.34 -27.79
C GLU A 297 15.62 -8.85 -27.92
N ASP A 298 16.78 -9.37 -27.48
CA ASP A 298 17.07 -10.81 -27.51
C ASP A 298 16.10 -11.58 -26.60
N TYR A 299 15.74 -11.03 -25.44
CA TYR A 299 14.70 -11.59 -24.57
C TYR A 299 13.37 -11.80 -25.32
N TRP A 300 12.83 -10.75 -25.94
CA TRP A 300 11.52 -10.82 -26.59
C TRP A 300 11.52 -11.72 -27.82
N ARG A 301 12.64 -11.79 -28.55
CA ARG A 301 12.81 -12.72 -29.68
C ARG A 301 12.77 -14.17 -29.21
N LEU A 302 13.50 -14.52 -28.15
CA LEU A 302 13.51 -15.87 -27.59
C LEU A 302 12.15 -16.26 -27.01
N ALA A 303 11.51 -15.38 -26.24
CA ALA A 303 10.16 -15.62 -25.73
C ALA A 303 9.14 -15.84 -26.87
N THR A 304 9.25 -15.07 -27.95
CA THR A 304 8.41 -15.22 -29.15
C THR A 304 8.67 -16.54 -29.87
N LEU A 305 9.92 -17.01 -29.94
CA LEU A 305 10.26 -18.32 -30.48
C LEU A 305 9.69 -19.46 -29.62
N GLY A 306 9.71 -19.31 -28.30
CA GLY A 306 9.04 -20.23 -27.37
C GLY A 306 7.54 -20.32 -27.61
N GLU A 307 6.85 -19.18 -27.75
CA GLU A 307 5.42 -19.12 -28.09
C GLU A 307 5.15 -19.80 -29.44
N ALA A 308 5.96 -19.50 -30.47
CA ALA A 308 5.80 -20.10 -31.78
C ALA A 308 6.00 -21.62 -31.76
N ALA A 309 7.01 -22.10 -31.02
CA ALA A 309 7.27 -23.53 -30.86
C ALA A 309 6.10 -24.26 -30.18
N LEU A 310 5.47 -23.67 -29.16
CA LEU A 310 4.26 -24.22 -28.55
C LEU A 310 3.11 -24.35 -29.56
N ILE A 311 2.82 -23.30 -30.31
CA ILE A 311 1.74 -23.30 -31.33
C ILE A 311 2.00 -24.35 -32.43
N LEU A 312 3.26 -24.62 -32.73
CA LEU A 312 3.68 -25.63 -33.72
C LEU A 312 3.77 -27.05 -33.15
N GLY A 313 3.48 -27.25 -31.86
CA GLY A 313 3.51 -28.56 -31.21
C GLY A 313 4.90 -29.04 -30.76
N ASN A 314 5.91 -28.18 -30.79
CA ASN A 314 7.29 -28.51 -30.43
C ASN A 314 7.60 -28.13 -28.97
N CYS A 315 7.10 -28.91 -28.01
CA CYS A 315 7.25 -28.60 -26.59
C CYS A 315 8.72 -28.51 -26.10
N ALA A 316 9.59 -29.40 -26.59
CA ALA A 316 11.00 -29.39 -26.18
C ALA A 316 11.76 -28.14 -26.68
N GLU A 317 11.43 -27.68 -27.88
CA GLU A 317 11.98 -26.44 -28.45
C GLU A 317 11.44 -25.21 -27.71
N ALA A 318 10.16 -25.24 -27.31
CA ALA A 318 9.58 -24.18 -26.49
C ALA A 318 10.26 -24.06 -25.12
N GLU A 319 10.48 -25.19 -24.44
CA GLU A 319 11.18 -25.25 -23.15
C GLU A 319 12.59 -24.66 -23.23
N ASP A 320 13.35 -24.99 -24.29
CA ASP A 320 14.69 -24.44 -24.53
C ASP A 320 14.66 -22.91 -24.75
N PHE A 321 13.81 -22.43 -25.66
CA PHE A 321 13.72 -20.99 -25.94
C PHE A 321 13.22 -20.17 -24.74
N TYR A 322 12.22 -20.66 -24.01
CA TYR A 322 11.76 -19.99 -22.79
C TYR A 322 12.80 -20.05 -21.68
N GLY A 323 13.53 -21.16 -21.53
CA GLY A 323 14.62 -21.27 -20.57
C GLY A 323 15.75 -20.26 -20.86
N GLN A 324 16.12 -20.09 -22.13
CA GLN A 324 17.09 -19.07 -22.54
C GLN A 324 16.55 -17.64 -22.32
N ALA A 325 15.28 -17.39 -22.65
CA ALA A 325 14.63 -16.10 -22.38
C ALA A 325 14.63 -15.80 -20.88
N ALA A 326 14.27 -16.79 -20.04
CA ALA A 326 14.25 -16.65 -18.59
C ALA A 326 15.64 -16.33 -18.01
N ALA A 327 16.70 -16.96 -18.53
CA ALA A 327 18.06 -16.68 -18.12
C ALA A 327 18.50 -15.23 -18.47
N ILE A 328 18.13 -14.73 -19.64
CA ILE A 328 18.43 -13.34 -20.05
C ILE A 328 17.54 -12.33 -19.29
N GLY A 329 16.30 -12.71 -19.00
CA GLY A 329 15.30 -11.90 -18.30
C GLY A 329 15.42 -11.91 -16.78
N GLN A 330 16.48 -12.45 -16.20
CA GLN A 330 16.68 -12.47 -14.74
C GLN A 330 16.57 -11.04 -14.16
N GLY A 331 15.74 -10.89 -13.12
CA GLY A 331 15.44 -9.58 -12.51
C GLY A 331 14.35 -8.76 -13.23
N ARG A 332 13.95 -9.14 -14.46
CA ARG A 332 12.89 -8.47 -15.23
C ARG A 332 11.54 -9.16 -15.03
N PHE A 333 11.07 -9.19 -13.79
CA PHE A 333 9.89 -9.96 -13.39
C PHE A 333 8.60 -9.56 -14.12
N GLY A 334 8.45 -8.30 -14.53
CA GLY A 334 7.28 -7.87 -15.31
C GLY A 334 7.23 -8.49 -16.70
N ASP A 335 8.39 -8.72 -17.31
CA ASP A 335 8.50 -9.32 -18.63
C ASP A 335 8.37 -10.85 -18.55
N LEU A 336 9.04 -11.47 -17.57
CA LEU A 336 8.88 -12.90 -17.26
C LEU A 336 7.41 -13.24 -16.96
N SER A 337 6.73 -12.42 -16.15
CA SER A 337 5.31 -12.60 -15.82
C SER A 337 4.43 -12.52 -17.06
N SER A 338 4.72 -11.60 -17.98
CA SER A 338 3.99 -11.47 -19.24
C SER A 338 4.17 -12.69 -20.15
N SER A 339 5.41 -13.17 -20.32
CA SER A 339 5.70 -14.36 -21.15
C SER A 339 5.14 -15.63 -20.53
N ARG A 340 5.24 -15.80 -19.19
CA ARG A 340 4.65 -16.94 -18.48
C ARG A 340 3.14 -17.01 -18.67
N ARG A 341 2.43 -15.88 -18.57
CA ARG A 341 0.97 -15.84 -18.77
C ARG A 341 0.58 -16.31 -20.18
N ASN A 342 1.32 -15.90 -21.21
CA ASN A 342 1.08 -16.37 -22.57
C ASN A 342 1.38 -17.87 -22.74
N ALA A 343 2.49 -18.35 -22.18
CA ALA A 343 2.87 -19.76 -22.25
C ALA A 343 1.84 -20.65 -21.53
N VAL A 344 1.36 -20.24 -20.36
CA VAL A 344 0.32 -20.94 -19.60
C VAL A 344 -1.01 -20.96 -20.38
N LEU A 345 -1.41 -19.83 -20.98
CA LEU A 345 -2.60 -19.79 -21.83
C LEU A 345 -2.50 -20.79 -23.00
N LEU A 346 -1.36 -20.83 -23.69
CA LEU A 346 -1.13 -21.79 -24.78
C LEU A 346 -1.16 -23.23 -24.26
N ALA A 347 -0.55 -23.48 -23.11
CA ALA A 347 -0.54 -24.78 -22.46
C ALA A 347 -1.95 -25.28 -22.15
N GLU A 348 -2.82 -24.42 -21.61
CA GLU A 348 -4.22 -24.73 -21.33
C GLU A 348 -4.98 -25.14 -22.61
N VAL A 349 -4.86 -24.35 -23.68
CA VAL A 349 -5.53 -24.63 -24.96
C VAL A 349 -5.01 -25.92 -25.62
N LEU A 350 -3.72 -26.21 -25.45
CA LEU A 350 -3.07 -27.41 -26.00
C LEU A 350 -3.22 -28.65 -25.11
N GLY A 351 -3.80 -28.53 -23.91
CA GLY A 351 -3.92 -29.63 -22.96
C GLY A 351 -2.59 -30.10 -22.35
N LEU A 352 -1.63 -29.19 -22.20
CA LEU A 352 -0.32 -29.44 -21.58
C LEU A 352 -0.36 -29.20 -20.06
N ASP A 353 0.62 -29.74 -19.35
CA ASP A 353 0.82 -29.51 -17.92
C ASP A 353 1.26 -28.06 -17.66
N THR A 354 0.34 -27.25 -17.14
CA THR A 354 0.58 -25.82 -16.86
C THR A 354 1.60 -25.60 -15.76
N ASP A 355 1.72 -26.50 -14.78
CA ASP A 355 2.67 -26.37 -13.68
C ASP A 355 4.10 -26.62 -14.17
N ARG A 356 4.28 -27.57 -15.10
CA ARG A 356 5.56 -27.73 -15.79
C ARG A 356 5.93 -26.48 -16.61
N VAL A 357 4.99 -25.88 -17.33
CA VAL A 357 5.24 -24.65 -18.11
C VAL A 357 5.61 -23.47 -17.20
N LYS A 358 4.96 -23.32 -16.04
CA LYS A 358 5.30 -22.26 -15.07
C LYS A 358 6.75 -22.37 -14.59
N GLN A 359 7.30 -23.59 -14.47
CA GLN A 359 8.67 -23.83 -14.01
C GLN A 359 9.74 -23.37 -15.00
N TRP A 360 9.40 -23.13 -16.27
CA TRP A 360 10.33 -22.57 -17.25
C TRP A 360 10.71 -21.11 -16.95
N PHE A 361 9.95 -20.44 -16.08
CA PHE A 361 10.15 -19.05 -15.71
C PHE A 361 10.55 -18.94 -14.24
N GLN A 362 11.74 -18.40 -13.99
CA GLN A 362 12.22 -18.15 -12.64
C GLN A 362 11.68 -16.79 -12.15
N ILE A 363 10.52 -16.82 -11.49
CA ILE A 363 9.95 -15.63 -10.82
C ILE A 363 9.91 -15.92 -9.33
N PRO A 364 10.52 -15.07 -8.49
CA PRO A 364 10.61 -15.31 -7.07
C PRO A 364 9.22 -15.38 -6.43
N LYS A 365 9.13 -16.15 -5.35
CA LYS A 365 7.91 -16.23 -4.56
C LYS A 365 7.80 -15.02 -3.62
N VAL A 366 6.57 -14.65 -3.30
CA VAL A 366 6.28 -13.63 -2.29
C VAL A 366 5.97 -14.33 -0.98
N VAL A 367 6.59 -13.90 0.12
CA VAL A 367 6.28 -14.41 1.46
C VAL A 367 5.60 -13.33 2.29
N VAL A 368 4.50 -13.70 2.94
CA VAL A 368 3.93 -12.92 4.04
C VAL A 368 4.22 -13.64 5.35
N PHE A 369 4.72 -12.89 6.33
CA PHE A 369 5.28 -13.44 7.55
C PHE A 369 4.54 -12.97 8.79
N CYS A 370 4.42 -13.86 9.77
CA CYS A 370 4.10 -13.51 11.15
C CYS A 370 4.85 -14.44 12.10
N GLY A 371 5.26 -13.94 13.26
CA GLY A 371 5.90 -14.81 14.25
C GLY A 371 5.71 -14.33 15.66
N HIS A 372 6.14 -15.19 16.60
CA HIS A 372 6.12 -14.82 18.01
C HIS A 372 7.17 -13.77 18.32
N MET A 373 6.79 -12.81 19.16
CA MET A 373 7.76 -11.97 19.86
C MET A 373 8.59 -12.80 20.84
N LEU A 374 9.80 -12.32 21.14
CA LEU A 374 10.63 -12.88 22.19
C LEU A 374 9.92 -12.83 23.55
N ASP A 375 10.22 -13.81 24.37
CA ASP A 375 9.70 -13.87 25.73
C ASP A 375 10.27 -12.72 26.57
N ARG A 376 9.38 -12.02 27.27
CA ARG A 376 9.79 -11.09 28.32
C ARG A 376 10.47 -11.88 29.45
N PRO A 377 11.42 -11.28 30.20
CA PRO A 377 12.16 -11.98 31.26
C PRO A 377 11.27 -12.65 32.32
N ASP A 378 10.04 -12.15 32.51
CA ASP A 378 9.05 -12.60 33.48
C ASP A 378 8.03 -13.62 32.93
N ARG A 379 8.15 -14.06 31.66
CA ARG A 379 7.20 -15.03 31.08
C ARG A 379 7.25 -16.38 31.84
N PRO A 380 6.14 -16.88 32.40
CA PRO A 380 6.15 -18.08 33.25
C PRO A 380 6.50 -19.37 32.50
N GLN A 381 6.02 -19.49 31.26
CA GLN A 381 6.30 -20.62 30.38
C GLN A 381 7.07 -20.14 29.16
N PRO A 382 8.33 -20.56 28.99
CA PRO A 382 9.11 -20.23 27.82
C PRO A 382 8.41 -20.70 26.54
N ARG A 383 8.33 -19.81 25.57
CA ARG A 383 7.79 -20.05 24.23
C ARG A 383 8.86 -19.69 23.20
N PHE A 384 9.37 -18.45 23.26
CA PHE A 384 10.50 -17.99 22.47
C PHE A 384 11.55 -17.30 23.36
N PRO A 385 12.39 -18.05 24.12
CA PRO A 385 13.45 -17.45 24.90
C PRO A 385 14.60 -16.94 24.00
N ALA A 386 15.30 -15.89 24.45
CA ALA A 386 16.39 -15.24 23.71
C ALA A 386 17.50 -16.21 23.24
N ALA A 387 17.75 -17.29 23.98
CA ALA A 387 18.71 -18.33 23.60
C ALA A 387 18.38 -19.04 22.27
N LEU A 388 17.13 -18.97 21.80
CA LEU A 388 16.71 -19.57 20.53
C LEU A 388 16.91 -18.65 19.32
N GLU A 389 17.24 -17.37 19.51
CA GLU A 389 17.32 -16.36 18.44
C GLU A 389 18.08 -16.88 17.22
N GLY A 390 19.34 -17.33 17.41
CA GLY A 390 20.18 -17.82 16.32
C GLY A 390 19.72 -19.16 15.71
N THR A 391 18.90 -19.94 16.40
CA THR A 391 18.34 -21.19 15.84
C THR A 391 17.10 -20.90 15.01
N VAL A 392 16.23 -20.01 15.49
CA VAL A 392 15.05 -19.53 14.75
C VAL A 392 15.49 -18.77 13.49
N TYR A 393 16.49 -17.88 13.59
CA TYR A 393 17.06 -17.18 12.44
C TYR A 393 17.50 -18.15 11.33
N ARG A 394 18.28 -19.18 11.68
CA ARG A 394 18.75 -20.19 10.71
C ARG A 394 17.59 -20.96 10.09
N ALA A 395 16.60 -21.35 10.89
CA ALA A 395 15.42 -22.03 10.38
C ALA A 395 14.61 -21.17 9.39
N ILE A 396 14.50 -19.86 9.65
CA ILE A 396 13.88 -18.91 8.72
C ILE A 396 14.71 -18.82 7.43
N LEU A 397 16.02 -18.55 7.54
CA LEU A 397 16.92 -18.40 6.40
C LEU A 397 16.92 -19.64 5.49
N GLU A 398 16.98 -20.84 6.07
CA GLU A 398 16.91 -22.11 5.33
C GLU A 398 15.58 -22.26 4.56
N ARG A 399 14.46 -21.85 5.17
CA ARG A 399 13.14 -21.88 4.51
C ARG A 399 13.08 -20.91 3.34
N LEU A 400 13.56 -19.68 3.53
CA LEU A 400 13.56 -18.64 2.50
C LEU A 400 14.46 -19.02 1.31
N GLN A 401 15.64 -19.58 1.58
CA GLN A 401 16.55 -20.10 0.55
C GLN A 401 15.90 -21.22 -0.26
N LYS A 402 15.28 -22.20 0.41
CA LYS A 402 14.60 -23.33 -0.25
C LYS A 402 13.44 -22.87 -1.14
N MET A 403 12.76 -21.80 -0.77
CA MET A 403 11.62 -21.26 -1.51
C MET A 403 12.00 -20.21 -2.56
N GLU A 404 13.29 -19.87 -2.69
CA GLU A 404 13.82 -18.86 -3.63
C GLU A 404 13.07 -17.51 -3.52
N VAL A 405 12.85 -17.06 -2.28
CA VAL A 405 12.08 -15.86 -1.97
C VAL A 405 12.91 -14.61 -2.21
N GLN A 406 12.32 -13.58 -2.82
CA GLN A 406 12.94 -12.26 -2.96
C GLN A 406 12.03 -11.11 -2.49
N LEU A 407 10.77 -11.37 -2.13
CA LEU A 407 9.87 -10.34 -1.61
C LEU A 407 9.28 -10.81 -0.27
N GLY A 408 9.50 -10.04 0.78
CA GLY A 408 9.06 -10.36 2.14
C GLY A 408 8.17 -9.27 2.73
N TYR A 409 7.00 -9.67 3.19
CA TYR A 409 6.03 -8.83 3.89
C TYR A 409 5.97 -9.23 5.35
N ALA A 410 6.28 -8.32 6.28
CA ALA A 410 6.19 -8.63 7.70
C ALA A 410 5.79 -7.40 8.53
N PRO A 411 5.33 -7.60 9.78
CA PRO A 411 5.52 -6.60 10.82
C PRO A 411 7.03 -6.48 11.11
N ALA A 412 7.40 -5.63 12.06
CA ALA A 412 8.79 -5.50 12.50
C ALA A 412 8.91 -5.60 14.03
N ALA A 413 8.15 -6.51 14.65
CA ALA A 413 8.23 -6.74 16.09
C ALA A 413 9.51 -7.50 16.48
N CYS A 414 9.96 -7.34 17.72
CA CYS A 414 11.13 -8.05 18.24
C CYS A 414 10.96 -9.57 18.17
N GLY A 415 12.05 -10.30 18.01
CA GLY A 415 11.99 -11.75 17.79
C GLY A 415 11.75 -12.09 16.32
N ALA A 416 10.74 -12.92 16.04
CA ALA A 416 10.68 -13.64 14.77
C ALA A 416 10.52 -12.72 13.54
N ASP A 417 9.77 -11.62 13.66
CA ASP A 417 9.52 -10.70 12.55
C ASP A 417 10.80 -9.97 12.11
N ILE A 418 11.54 -9.39 13.07
CA ILE A 418 12.86 -8.78 12.78
C ILE A 418 13.86 -9.82 12.24
N LEU A 419 13.88 -11.04 12.80
CA LEU A 419 14.76 -12.11 12.30
C LEU A 419 14.44 -12.50 10.85
N PHE A 420 13.15 -12.53 10.49
CA PHE A 420 12.71 -12.75 9.12
C PHE A 420 13.17 -11.63 8.19
N LEU A 421 12.97 -10.37 8.57
CA LEU A 421 13.40 -9.22 7.78
C LEU A 421 14.92 -9.16 7.60
N GLU A 422 15.69 -9.53 8.62
CA GLU A 422 17.15 -9.66 8.52
C GLU A 422 17.59 -10.80 7.62
N ALA A 423 16.89 -11.94 7.65
CA ALA A 423 17.16 -13.06 6.73
C ALA A 423 16.84 -12.68 5.28
N MET A 424 15.72 -11.99 5.05
CA MET A 424 15.37 -11.42 3.74
C MET A 424 16.44 -10.45 3.24
N ARG A 425 16.94 -9.57 4.12
CA ARG A 425 18.02 -8.63 3.82
C ARG A 425 19.34 -9.34 3.47
N GLU A 426 19.69 -10.41 4.18
CA GLU A 426 20.88 -11.23 3.87
C GLU A 426 20.77 -11.85 2.46
N LEU A 427 19.57 -12.27 2.07
CA LEU A 427 19.25 -12.78 0.74
C LEU A 427 19.11 -11.67 -0.32
N LYS A 428 19.34 -10.41 0.04
CA LYS A 428 19.15 -9.22 -0.82
C LYS A 428 17.74 -9.11 -1.40
N GLY A 429 16.74 -9.60 -0.66
CA GLY A 429 15.34 -9.46 -1.01
C GLY A 429 14.76 -8.11 -0.60
N GLU A 430 13.60 -7.79 -1.16
CA GLU A 430 12.81 -6.61 -0.85
C GLU A 430 12.09 -6.75 0.50
N LEU A 431 12.09 -5.67 1.26
CA LEU A 431 11.48 -5.60 2.59
C LEU A 431 10.25 -4.69 2.54
N HIS A 432 9.07 -5.28 2.71
CA HIS A 432 7.81 -4.56 2.78
C HIS A 432 7.27 -4.65 4.21
N ILE A 433 7.26 -3.52 4.92
CA ILE A 433 6.96 -3.47 6.35
C ILE A 433 5.60 -2.82 6.58
N VAL A 434 4.71 -3.49 7.31
CA VAL A 434 3.44 -2.89 7.79
C VAL A 434 3.47 -2.76 9.30
N LEU A 435 3.47 -1.51 9.77
CA LEU A 435 3.40 -1.18 11.19
C LEU A 435 1.93 -1.12 11.63
N PRO A 436 1.52 -1.84 12.69
CA PRO A 436 0.16 -1.78 13.22
C PRO A 436 -0.25 -0.38 13.69
N CYS A 437 0.70 0.36 14.25
CA CYS A 437 0.52 1.72 14.76
C CYS A 437 1.70 2.63 14.37
N ASN A 438 1.68 3.89 14.79
CA ASN A 438 2.81 4.79 14.57
C ASN A 438 4.11 4.24 15.15
N ARG A 439 5.23 4.67 14.56
CA ARG A 439 6.57 4.13 14.83
C ARG A 439 6.95 4.22 16.31
N GLU A 440 6.75 5.38 16.93
CA GLU A 440 7.13 5.62 18.32
C GLU A 440 6.41 4.66 19.26
N GLN A 441 5.11 4.46 19.06
CA GLN A 441 4.31 3.54 19.86
C GLN A 441 4.67 2.08 19.60
N PHE A 442 4.85 1.71 18.33
CA PHE A 442 5.19 0.33 17.97
C PHE A 442 6.54 -0.08 18.56
N ILE A 443 7.51 0.83 18.61
CA ILE A 443 8.80 0.58 19.26
C ILE A 443 8.59 0.22 20.74
N GLN A 444 7.80 1.00 21.46
CA GLN A 444 7.54 0.78 22.89
C GLN A 444 6.78 -0.53 23.16
N ASP A 445 5.80 -0.86 22.32
CA ASP A 445 4.88 -1.97 22.59
C ASP A 445 5.35 -3.31 22.02
N SER A 446 6.24 -3.30 21.01
CA SER A 446 6.56 -4.52 20.25
C SER A 446 8.04 -4.68 19.88
N VAL A 447 8.88 -3.65 20.00
CA VAL A 447 10.29 -3.73 19.59
C VAL A 447 11.23 -3.71 20.80
N ASP A 448 11.17 -2.68 21.63
CA ASP A 448 12.11 -2.45 22.72
C ASP A 448 11.55 -2.93 24.07
N LEU A 449 11.15 -4.21 24.10
CA LEU A 449 10.50 -4.84 25.27
C LEU A 449 11.49 -5.43 26.27
N ILE A 450 12.74 -5.66 25.86
CA ILE A 450 13.77 -6.38 26.62
C ILE A 450 14.85 -5.37 27.03
N PRO A 451 14.95 -4.99 28.32
CA PRO A 451 15.93 -3.99 28.76
C PRO A 451 17.37 -4.38 28.40
N GLY A 452 18.08 -3.47 27.74
CA GLY A 452 19.48 -3.65 27.35
C GLY A 452 19.71 -4.51 26.10
N ALA A 453 18.66 -4.96 25.43
CA ALA A 453 18.78 -5.59 24.11
C ALA A 453 18.90 -4.53 23.00
N ASN A 454 19.34 -4.94 21.81
CA ASN A 454 19.57 -4.05 20.67
C ASN A 454 18.45 -4.10 19.61
N TRP A 455 17.22 -4.46 19.99
CA TRP A 455 16.10 -4.60 19.05
C TRP A 455 15.70 -3.29 18.39
N GLY A 456 15.79 -2.16 19.11
CA GLY A 456 15.59 -0.82 18.54
C GLY A 456 16.57 -0.51 17.40
N ASP A 457 17.86 -0.76 17.60
CA ASP A 457 18.90 -0.53 16.57
C ASP A 457 18.72 -1.45 15.35
N ARG A 458 18.21 -2.67 15.56
CA ARG A 458 17.89 -3.61 14.47
C ARG A 458 16.69 -3.12 13.67
N PHE A 459 15.62 -2.75 14.37
CA PHE A 459 14.43 -2.16 13.77
C PHE A 459 14.80 -0.93 12.92
N ASP A 460 15.56 0.02 13.47
CA ASP A 460 15.93 1.24 12.74
C ASP A 460 16.73 0.96 11.47
N ARG A 461 17.64 -0.01 11.48
CA ARG A 461 18.36 -0.46 10.27
C ARG A 461 17.40 -1.05 9.24
N LEU A 462 16.45 -1.88 9.65
CA LEU A 462 15.46 -2.47 8.74
C LEU A 462 14.52 -1.42 8.16
N MET A 463 14.14 -0.41 8.94
CA MET A 463 13.31 0.70 8.46
C MET A 463 14.03 1.56 7.42
N GLN A 464 15.35 1.71 7.53
CA GLN A 464 16.17 2.42 6.53
C GLN A 464 16.30 1.63 5.22
N ASP A 465 16.41 0.30 5.34
CA ASP A 465 16.57 -0.61 4.21
C ASP A 465 15.22 -1.07 3.61
N ALA A 466 14.10 -0.63 4.19
CA ALA A 466 12.76 -1.00 3.75
C ALA A 466 12.45 -0.45 2.34
N THR A 467 11.93 -1.31 1.47
CA THR A 467 11.39 -0.92 0.17
C THR A 467 10.14 -0.06 0.34
N GLU A 468 9.25 -0.48 1.24
CA GLU A 468 8.03 0.23 1.58
C GLU A 468 7.71 0.08 3.07
N VAL A 469 7.17 1.15 3.65
CA VAL A 469 6.65 1.17 5.03
C VAL A 469 5.22 1.70 4.99
N VAL A 470 4.27 0.88 5.44
CA VAL A 470 2.86 1.28 5.59
C VAL A 470 2.50 1.30 7.07
N VAL A 471 1.86 2.38 7.52
CA VAL A 471 1.32 2.47 8.88
C VAL A 471 -0.18 2.23 8.84
N ALA A 472 -0.65 1.15 9.47
CA ALA A 472 -2.06 0.75 9.44
C ALA A 472 -2.97 1.74 10.20
N SER A 473 -2.53 2.21 11.37
CA SER A 473 -3.29 3.18 12.19
C SER A 473 -2.38 4.24 12.81
N GLY A 474 -2.79 5.51 12.78
CA GLY A 474 -1.93 6.63 13.22
C GLY A 474 -1.79 6.80 14.74
N ASN A 475 -2.70 6.27 15.56
CA ASN A 475 -2.74 6.53 17.00
C ASN A 475 -2.81 5.26 17.85
N LYS A 476 -2.38 5.39 19.12
CA LYS A 476 -2.62 4.41 20.17
C LYS A 476 -4.12 4.24 20.38
N LEU A 477 -4.59 3.02 20.19
CA LEU A 477 -5.94 2.61 20.51
C LEU A 477 -5.80 1.83 21.83
N GLU A 478 -6.27 2.41 22.96
CA GLU A 478 -6.20 1.75 24.27
C GLU A 478 -6.78 0.33 24.22
N GLU A 479 -6.08 -0.62 24.86
CA GLU A 479 -6.37 -2.04 25.09
C GLU A 479 -7.40 -2.64 24.13
N ASN A 480 -6.99 -3.04 22.91
CA ASN A 480 -7.68 -4.06 22.12
C ASN A 480 -6.84 -4.53 20.92
N ASP A 481 -6.76 -5.85 20.73
CA ASP A 481 -5.94 -6.51 19.70
C ASP A 481 -6.40 -6.30 18.24
N VAL A 482 -7.51 -5.60 18.04
CA VAL A 482 -8.14 -5.38 16.73
C VAL A 482 -7.22 -4.65 15.75
N VAL A 483 -6.31 -3.79 16.25
CA VAL A 483 -5.32 -3.09 15.41
C VAL A 483 -4.32 -4.07 14.81
N TYR A 484 -3.85 -5.05 15.59
CA TYR A 484 -2.96 -6.09 15.09
C TYR A 484 -3.67 -7.00 14.11
N GLU A 485 -4.91 -7.39 14.40
CA GLU A 485 -5.72 -8.16 13.44
C GLU A 485 -5.89 -7.41 12.11
N TYR A 486 -6.24 -6.13 12.17
CA TYR A 486 -6.36 -5.27 11.00
C TYR A 486 -5.04 -5.13 10.24
N SER A 487 -3.93 -4.91 10.95
CA SER A 487 -2.60 -4.81 10.36
C SER A 487 -2.20 -6.09 9.62
N HIS A 488 -2.48 -7.27 10.18
CA HIS A 488 -2.18 -8.54 9.51
C HIS A 488 -3.07 -8.79 8.29
N ARG A 489 -4.35 -8.36 8.31
CA ARG A 489 -5.24 -8.41 7.14
C ARG A 489 -4.73 -7.49 6.03
N LEU A 490 -4.34 -6.27 6.38
CA LEU A 490 -3.73 -5.31 5.47
C LEU A 490 -2.43 -5.88 4.86
N LEU A 491 -1.53 -6.38 5.70
CA LEU A 491 -0.25 -6.98 5.30
C LEU A 491 -0.45 -8.13 4.31
N TYR A 492 -1.35 -9.08 4.61
CA TYR A 492 -1.67 -10.19 3.71
C TYR A 492 -2.26 -9.69 2.38
N GLY A 493 -3.20 -8.74 2.44
CA GLY A 493 -3.81 -8.15 1.26
C GLY A 493 -2.82 -7.48 0.32
N LEU A 494 -1.88 -6.70 0.87
CA LEU A 494 -0.81 -6.06 0.09
C LEU A 494 0.12 -7.09 -0.56
N ALA A 495 0.52 -8.12 0.20
CA ALA A 495 1.33 -9.21 -0.32
C ALA A 495 0.61 -9.99 -1.43
N LYS A 496 -0.71 -10.21 -1.30
CA LYS A 496 -1.54 -10.87 -2.31
C LYS A 496 -1.64 -10.06 -3.60
N ILE A 497 -1.92 -8.75 -3.50
CA ILE A 497 -1.93 -7.84 -4.65
C ILE A 497 -0.58 -7.90 -5.37
N ARG A 498 0.53 -7.89 -4.62
CA ARG A 498 1.88 -7.99 -5.18
C ARG A 498 2.13 -9.32 -5.89
N ALA A 499 1.76 -10.43 -5.26
CA ALA A 499 1.91 -11.76 -5.84
C ALA A 499 1.12 -11.88 -7.16
N ASP A 500 -0.10 -11.35 -7.20
CA ASP A 500 -0.95 -11.33 -8.40
C ASP A 500 -0.35 -10.49 -9.53
N GLN A 501 0.21 -9.31 -9.22
CA GLN A 501 0.90 -8.47 -10.21
C GLN A 501 2.12 -9.16 -10.83
N LEU A 502 2.87 -9.91 -10.04
CA LEU A 502 4.00 -10.73 -10.50
C LEU A 502 3.54 -12.08 -11.10
N GLY A 503 2.26 -12.42 -10.97
CA GLY A 503 1.66 -13.70 -11.34
C GLY A 503 2.23 -14.90 -10.58
N THR A 504 2.86 -14.67 -9.42
CA THR A 504 3.59 -15.67 -8.63
C THR A 504 2.79 -16.13 -7.41
N GLU A 505 3.31 -17.12 -6.70
CA GLU A 505 2.68 -17.66 -5.50
C GLU A 505 2.93 -16.76 -4.28
N LEU A 506 1.89 -16.54 -3.47
CA LEU A 506 1.99 -15.99 -2.12
C LEU A 506 2.11 -17.14 -1.11
N ILE A 507 3.18 -17.18 -0.34
CA ILE A 507 3.39 -18.16 0.71
C ILE A 507 3.27 -17.49 2.08
N PRO A 508 2.24 -17.82 2.88
CA PRO A 508 2.20 -17.43 4.28
C PRO A 508 3.16 -18.31 5.10
N LEU A 509 4.12 -17.67 5.77
CA LEU A 509 5.12 -18.31 6.62
C LEU A 509 4.95 -17.85 8.07
N ALA A 510 4.85 -18.80 9.01
CA ALA A 510 4.73 -18.49 10.42
C ALA A 510 5.83 -19.14 11.27
N VAL A 511 6.40 -18.40 12.23
CA VAL A 511 7.14 -18.99 13.36
C VAL A 511 6.19 -19.11 14.54
N TRP A 512 5.69 -20.32 14.77
CA TRP A 512 4.58 -20.56 15.69
C TRP A 512 4.76 -21.87 16.47
N ASP A 513 4.29 -21.88 17.72
CA ASP A 513 4.38 -23.03 18.64
C ASP A 513 3.13 -23.92 18.61
N GLY A 514 2.17 -23.63 17.71
CA GLY A 514 0.93 -24.39 17.56
C GLY A 514 -0.12 -24.12 18.64
N LYS A 515 0.12 -23.18 19.56
CA LYS A 515 -0.77 -22.87 20.68
C LYS A 515 -1.60 -21.59 20.43
N PRO A 516 -2.77 -21.45 21.07
CA PRO A 516 -3.52 -20.20 21.07
C PRO A 516 -2.65 -19.02 21.55
N GLY A 517 -2.90 -17.83 21.01
CA GLY A 517 -2.24 -16.60 21.43
C GLY A 517 -2.77 -16.07 22.76
N ASP A 518 -2.07 -15.08 23.32
CA ASP A 518 -2.44 -14.40 24.57
C ASP A 518 -3.64 -13.43 24.36
N GLY A 519 -4.06 -13.21 23.10
CA GLY A 519 -5.21 -12.40 22.67
C GLY A 519 -5.47 -12.53 21.15
N PRO A 520 -6.58 -11.95 20.61
CA PRO A 520 -6.77 -11.74 19.17
C PRO A 520 -5.57 -11.05 18.49
N GLY A 521 -5.52 -11.00 17.16
CA GLY A 521 -4.47 -10.29 16.41
C GLY A 521 -3.03 -10.83 16.50
N GLY A 522 -2.73 -11.79 17.38
CA GLY A 522 -1.42 -12.46 17.45
C GLY A 522 -1.25 -13.61 16.45
N THR A 523 -0.07 -14.23 16.43
CA THR A 523 0.36 -15.27 15.46
C THR A 523 -0.67 -16.37 15.22
N ALA A 524 -1.30 -16.90 16.29
CA ALA A 524 -2.30 -17.96 16.17
C ALA A 524 -3.57 -17.50 15.41
N SER A 525 -4.03 -16.28 15.63
CA SER A 525 -5.19 -15.70 14.93
C SER A 525 -4.86 -15.45 13.47
N THR A 526 -3.66 -14.97 13.17
CA THR A 526 -3.15 -14.73 11.82
C THR A 526 -3.07 -16.04 11.02
N VAL A 527 -2.47 -17.09 11.60
CA VAL A 527 -2.42 -18.43 10.97
C VAL A 527 -3.82 -19.00 10.74
N THR A 528 -4.75 -18.79 11.68
CA THR A 528 -6.15 -19.23 11.53
C THR A 528 -6.83 -18.52 10.37
N ASN A 529 -6.62 -17.21 10.21
CA ASN A 529 -7.16 -16.43 9.09
C ASN A 529 -6.54 -16.87 7.76
N TRP A 530 -5.21 -17.04 7.71
CA TRP A 530 -4.54 -17.51 6.50
C TRP A 530 -5.05 -18.88 6.03
N ARG A 531 -5.26 -19.82 6.96
CA ARG A 531 -5.84 -21.14 6.66
C ARG A 531 -7.29 -21.08 6.14
N ARG A 532 -7.99 -19.96 6.29
CA ARG A 532 -9.30 -19.73 5.67
C ARG A 532 -9.20 -19.20 4.24
N TRP A 533 -8.09 -18.54 3.91
CA TRP A 533 -7.89 -17.89 2.61
C TRP A 533 -7.01 -18.70 1.66
N THR A 534 -6.16 -19.58 2.19
CA THR A 534 -5.28 -20.46 1.41
C THR A 534 -5.10 -21.81 2.09
N ASP A 535 -4.98 -22.85 1.26
CA ASP A 535 -4.73 -24.23 1.70
C ASP A 535 -3.28 -24.46 2.14
N HIS A 536 -2.37 -23.53 1.83
CA HIS A 536 -0.94 -23.67 2.10
C HIS A 536 -0.46 -22.58 3.07
N VAL A 537 -0.11 -22.99 4.30
CA VAL A 537 0.56 -22.16 5.30
C VAL A 537 1.77 -22.91 5.82
N GLU A 538 2.95 -22.35 5.61
CA GLU A 538 4.22 -22.90 6.11
C GLU A 538 4.42 -22.50 7.56
N VAL A 539 4.78 -23.48 8.41
CA VAL A 539 5.01 -23.25 9.84
C VAL A 539 6.39 -23.78 10.23
N ILE A 540 7.22 -22.89 10.79
CA ILE A 540 8.42 -23.24 11.52
C ILE A 540 7.99 -23.55 12.96
N ASP A 541 8.04 -24.84 13.34
CA ASP A 541 7.58 -25.33 14.64
C ASP A 541 8.52 -24.87 15.76
N LEU A 542 8.14 -23.76 16.40
CA LEU A 542 8.90 -23.19 17.51
C LEU A 542 8.91 -24.11 18.74
N ALA A 543 7.85 -24.90 18.94
CA ALA A 543 7.78 -25.84 20.06
C ALA A 543 8.76 -27.00 19.87
N ALA A 544 8.97 -27.47 18.64
CA ALA A 544 10.01 -28.44 18.32
C ALA A 544 11.41 -27.88 18.58
N ILE A 545 11.70 -26.66 18.11
CA ILE A 545 12.99 -25.99 18.33
C ILE A 545 13.27 -25.85 19.84
N LEU A 546 12.27 -25.45 20.62
CA LEU A 546 12.41 -25.30 22.07
C LEU A 546 12.70 -26.65 22.77
N ARG A 547 11.98 -27.73 22.39
CA ARG A 547 12.21 -29.08 22.94
C ARG A 547 13.62 -29.57 22.65
N GLU A 548 14.10 -29.39 21.42
CA GLU A 548 15.46 -29.78 21.02
C GLU A 548 16.53 -29.01 21.79
N HIS A 549 16.33 -27.71 21.98
CA HIS A 549 17.24 -26.88 22.77
C HIS A 549 17.30 -27.33 24.23
N GLN A 550 16.15 -27.59 24.85
CA GLN A 550 16.07 -28.09 26.23
C GLN A 550 16.77 -29.45 26.39
N ALA A 551 16.59 -30.36 25.43
CA ALA A 551 17.26 -31.66 25.43
C ALA A 551 18.79 -31.56 25.27
N ARG A 552 19.28 -30.63 24.44
CA ARG A 552 20.74 -30.39 24.30
C ARG A 552 21.34 -29.77 25.55
N SER A 553 20.60 -28.86 26.20
CA SER A 553 21.03 -28.23 27.46
C SER A 553 21.02 -29.20 28.64
N SER A 554 20.10 -30.16 28.71
CA SER A 554 20.13 -31.22 29.74
C SER A 554 21.31 -32.19 29.52
N LEU A 555 21.56 -32.59 28.27
CA LEU A 555 22.71 -33.44 27.92
C LEU A 555 24.06 -32.78 28.23
N SER A 556 24.20 -31.46 28.00
CA SER A 556 25.43 -30.73 28.33
C SER A 556 25.63 -30.58 29.84
N LEU A 557 24.56 -30.41 30.62
CA LEU A 557 24.59 -30.44 32.08
C LEU A 557 24.97 -31.81 32.62
N ASP A 558 24.43 -32.90 32.07
CA ASP A 558 24.77 -34.26 32.47
C ASP A 558 26.24 -34.60 32.17
N VAL A 559 26.78 -34.14 31.04
CA VAL A 559 28.20 -34.28 30.70
C VAL A 559 29.08 -33.40 31.60
N ALA A 560 28.65 -32.19 31.94
CA ALA A 560 29.37 -31.33 32.88
C ALA A 560 29.37 -31.90 34.32
N LEU A 561 28.26 -32.51 34.75
CA LEU A 561 28.14 -33.19 36.05
C LEU A 561 28.93 -34.51 36.09
N GLN A 562 29.05 -35.22 34.98
CA GLN A 562 29.91 -36.41 34.87
C GLN A 562 31.41 -36.04 34.85
N ASN A 563 31.78 -34.91 34.25
CA ASN A 563 33.16 -34.40 34.22
C ASN A 563 33.55 -33.62 35.50
N GLY A 564 32.60 -33.28 36.37
CA GLY A 564 32.80 -32.48 37.60
C GLY A 564 33.09 -33.27 38.88
N LYS A 565 33.31 -34.59 38.83
CA LYS A 565 33.65 -35.39 40.02
C LYS A 565 35.13 -35.27 40.43
N THR A 566 35.55 -34.11 40.89
CA THR A 566 36.61 -33.97 41.93
C THR A 566 36.48 -32.61 42.62
N ALA A 567 35.81 -32.57 43.77
CA ALA A 567 36.19 -31.83 44.98
C ALA A 567 34.97 -31.71 45.90
N ALA A 568 35.02 -32.43 47.03
CA ALA A 568 34.16 -32.18 48.17
C ALA A 568 34.49 -30.80 48.78
N PRO A 569 33.54 -30.17 49.48
CA PRO A 569 33.88 -29.29 50.59
C PRO A 569 33.44 -29.90 51.93
N ALA A 570 34.35 -29.74 52.88
CA ALA A 570 34.23 -30.14 54.26
C ALA A 570 33.17 -29.33 55.02
N ALA A 571 32.66 -29.95 56.08
CA ALA A 571 31.78 -29.39 57.07
C ALA A 571 32.40 -28.23 57.86
N LEU A 572 31.56 -27.28 58.26
CA LEU A 572 31.70 -26.46 59.47
C LEU A 572 30.27 -26.11 59.95
N GLY A 573 29.98 -26.42 61.21
CA GLY A 573 28.66 -26.32 61.81
C GLY A 573 28.46 -25.12 62.74
N ASN A 574 27.21 -25.05 63.22
CA ASN A 574 26.64 -24.25 64.32
C ASN A 574 26.57 -22.74 64.08
N THR A 575 25.47 -22.03 64.38
CA THR A 575 24.59 -22.10 65.55
C THR A 575 23.15 -21.64 65.28
N LEU A 576 22.22 -22.23 66.03
CA LEU A 576 20.83 -21.80 66.25
C LEU A 576 20.75 -20.45 66.98
N ASP A 577 19.72 -19.64 66.69
CA ASP A 577 18.85 -19.13 67.76
C ASP A 577 17.43 -18.84 67.25
N ASN A 578 16.47 -19.19 68.10
CA ASN A 578 15.02 -19.05 67.95
C ASN A 578 14.58 -17.72 68.56
N THR A 579 13.48 -17.13 68.07
CA THR A 579 12.36 -16.73 68.94
C THR A 579 11.09 -16.47 68.13
N LEU A 580 10.03 -17.15 68.55
CA LEU A 580 8.62 -16.95 68.23
C LEU A 580 8.00 -16.00 69.25
N ASP A 581 7.07 -15.13 68.82
CA ASP A 581 5.81 -14.78 69.51
C ASP A 581 5.01 -13.89 68.54
N ASN A 582 3.89 -14.30 67.94
CA ASN A 582 2.55 -14.55 68.47
C ASN A 582 1.85 -13.28 68.98
N THR A 583 0.86 -12.75 68.24
CA THR A 583 -0.53 -12.55 68.73
C THR A 583 -1.45 -11.82 67.72
N SER A 584 -2.62 -12.44 67.57
CA SER A 584 -3.97 -12.03 67.14
C SER A 584 -4.42 -10.56 67.21
N GLY A 585 -5.31 -10.16 66.29
CA GLY A 585 -6.29 -9.07 66.48
C GLY A 585 -7.11 -8.71 65.23
N HIS A 586 -8.35 -9.21 65.16
CA HIS A 586 -9.38 -8.92 64.14
C HIS A 586 -10.00 -7.51 64.26
N PRO A 587 -10.80 -7.05 63.25
CA PRO A 587 -11.11 -5.64 63.00
C PRO A 587 -12.43 -5.14 63.65
N VAL A 588 -12.52 -3.82 63.82
CA VAL A 588 -13.73 -3.04 64.15
C VAL A 588 -13.77 -1.91 63.10
N GLY A 589 -14.84 -1.54 62.40
CA GLY A 589 -16.27 -1.65 62.65
C GLY A 589 -16.87 -0.24 62.63
N ASN A 590 -17.58 0.10 61.55
CA ASN A 590 -18.67 1.10 61.38
C ASN A 590 -18.59 2.48 62.06
N THR A 591 -18.89 3.56 61.31
CA THR A 591 -20.15 4.32 61.54
C THR A 591 -20.57 5.22 60.38
N LEU A 592 -21.88 5.20 60.15
CA LEU A 592 -22.72 6.04 59.28
C LEU A 592 -22.96 7.43 59.87
N ALA A 593 -23.22 8.43 59.02
CA ALA A 593 -24.17 9.50 59.31
C ALA A 593 -24.76 10.12 58.03
N ASN A 594 -26.09 10.19 58.02
CA ASN A 594 -27.00 10.69 56.99
C ASN A 594 -26.94 12.21 56.79
N SER A 595 -27.29 12.69 55.59
CA SER A 595 -28.30 13.76 55.43
C SER A 595 -28.87 13.91 54.00
N VAL A 596 -30.17 13.64 53.93
CA VAL A 596 -31.26 14.33 53.20
C VAL A 596 -31.24 14.41 51.66
N SER A 597 -32.19 13.65 51.10
CA SER A 597 -32.70 13.64 49.73
C SER A 597 -33.58 14.85 49.38
N TYR A 598 -33.36 15.42 48.18
CA TYR A 598 -34.42 16.04 47.37
C TYR A 598 -34.48 15.28 46.04
N GLY A 599 -35.64 14.69 45.76
CA GLY A 599 -35.87 13.88 44.57
C GLY A 599 -36.01 14.72 43.30
N VAL A 600 -35.23 14.37 42.30
CA VAL A 600 -35.60 14.50 40.89
C VAL A 600 -35.30 13.14 40.27
N SER A 601 -36.31 12.52 39.68
CA SER A 601 -36.26 11.21 39.05
C SER A 601 -35.36 11.24 37.82
N HIS A 602 -34.08 10.93 37.99
CA HIS A 602 -33.28 10.37 36.90
C HIS A 602 -33.54 8.87 36.85
N ALA A 603 -34.19 8.43 35.77
CA ALA A 603 -34.25 7.03 35.41
C ALA A 603 -32.81 6.49 35.37
N THR A 604 -32.57 5.49 36.21
CA THR A 604 -31.30 4.78 36.34
C THR A 604 -30.91 4.22 34.98
N LEU A 605 -29.86 4.79 34.38
CA LEU A 605 -29.16 4.19 33.23
C LEU A 605 -28.59 2.86 33.71
N THR A 606 -29.30 1.78 33.38
CA THR A 606 -28.79 0.42 33.45
C THR A 606 -27.56 0.30 32.56
N SER A 607 -26.45 -0.11 33.17
CA SER A 607 -25.20 -0.62 32.58
C SER A 607 -25.06 -0.43 31.06
N CYS A 608 -24.32 0.61 30.69
CA CYS A 608 -23.80 0.81 29.35
C CYS A 608 -22.98 -0.42 28.94
N ASP A 609 -23.40 -1.11 27.88
CA ASP A 609 -22.59 -2.16 27.23
C ASP A 609 -21.26 -1.54 26.81
N ILE A 610 -20.16 -2.22 27.14
CA ILE A 610 -18.80 -1.76 26.92
C ILE A 610 -18.58 -1.51 25.41
N SER A 611 -18.12 -0.31 25.07
CA SER A 611 -17.66 0.08 23.72
C SER A 611 -16.74 -1.00 23.13
N SER A 612 -17.17 -1.66 22.03
CA SER A 612 -16.39 -2.68 21.31
C SER A 612 -15.77 -2.08 20.05
N ARG A 613 -14.48 -2.33 19.84
CA ARG A 613 -13.80 -1.99 18.57
C ARG A 613 -13.92 -3.14 17.58
N GLU A 614 -14.22 -2.81 16.34
CA GLU A 614 -14.51 -3.79 15.30
C GLU A 614 -13.97 -3.30 13.95
N ILE A 615 -13.46 -4.22 13.11
CA ILE A 615 -13.09 -3.89 11.73
C ILE A 615 -14.39 -3.84 10.91
N ARG A 616 -14.70 -2.69 10.33
CA ARG A 616 -15.91 -2.47 9.52
C ARG A 616 -15.57 -1.80 8.20
N ALA A 617 -16.45 -1.96 7.23
CA ALA A 617 -16.40 -1.23 5.98
C ALA A 617 -17.32 0.00 6.07
N LEU A 618 -16.80 1.14 5.63
CA LEU A 618 -17.40 2.45 5.78
C LEU A 618 -17.66 3.03 4.41
N LEU A 619 -18.83 3.65 4.24
CA LEU A 619 -19.22 4.37 3.04
C LEU A 619 -19.58 5.79 3.40
N PHE A 620 -18.94 6.75 2.74
CA PHE A 620 -19.40 8.13 2.67
C PHE A 620 -19.86 8.42 1.25
N ALA A 621 -20.98 9.12 1.10
CA ALA A 621 -21.36 9.65 -0.19
C ALA A 621 -21.99 11.04 -0.06
N ASP A 622 -21.86 11.85 -1.11
CA ASP A 622 -22.40 13.21 -1.16
C ASP A 622 -23.00 13.50 -2.53
N VAL A 623 -24.11 14.24 -2.55
CA VAL A 623 -24.83 14.56 -3.79
C VAL A 623 -24.20 15.76 -4.49
N VAL A 624 -23.77 15.53 -5.72
CA VAL A 624 -23.16 16.56 -6.56
C VAL A 624 -24.19 17.61 -6.92
N ASN A 625 -23.83 18.88 -6.69
CA ASN A 625 -24.64 20.07 -6.97
C ASN A 625 -25.92 20.21 -6.13
N PHE A 626 -26.02 19.53 -4.98
CA PHE A 626 -27.18 19.67 -4.10
C PHE A 626 -27.43 21.12 -3.65
N SER A 627 -26.36 21.89 -3.36
CA SER A 627 -26.46 23.32 -3.01
C SER A 627 -27.03 24.20 -4.12
N HIS A 628 -27.18 23.68 -5.34
CA HIS A 628 -27.76 24.37 -6.49
C HIS A 628 -29.22 23.99 -6.75
N LEU A 629 -29.83 23.15 -5.90
CA LEU A 629 -31.25 22.86 -5.99
C LEU A 629 -32.10 24.12 -5.73
N GLU A 630 -33.16 24.27 -6.50
CA GLU A 630 -34.17 25.30 -6.28
C GLU A 630 -35.07 24.94 -5.08
N GLU A 631 -35.69 25.94 -4.46
CA GLU A 631 -36.54 25.74 -3.26
C GLU A 631 -37.64 24.68 -3.48
N ASN A 632 -38.25 24.69 -4.68
CA ASN A 632 -39.29 23.74 -5.09
C ASN A 632 -38.77 22.32 -5.37
N GLN A 633 -37.45 22.12 -5.46
CA GLN A 633 -36.82 20.83 -5.77
C GLN A 633 -36.46 20.03 -4.51
N HIS A 634 -36.37 20.65 -3.32
CA HIS A 634 -36.02 19.95 -2.08
C HIS A 634 -37.06 18.90 -1.64
N GLY A 635 -38.35 19.16 -1.84
CA GLY A 635 -39.42 18.19 -1.58
C GLY A 635 -39.32 16.95 -2.48
N PRO A 636 -39.31 17.12 -3.83
CA PRO A 636 -39.04 16.03 -4.78
C PRO A 636 -37.73 15.29 -4.51
N PHE A 637 -36.68 15.98 -4.07
CA PHE A 637 -35.41 15.36 -3.71
C PHE A 637 -35.59 14.37 -2.54
N ALA A 638 -36.21 14.81 -1.45
CA ALA A 638 -36.46 13.95 -0.31
C ALA A 638 -37.41 12.78 -0.65
N GLN A 639 -38.43 13.02 -1.47
CA GLN A 639 -39.40 11.98 -1.83
C GLN A 639 -38.81 10.95 -2.81
N HIS A 640 -38.07 11.41 -3.81
CA HIS A 640 -37.65 10.58 -4.94
C HIS A 640 -36.19 10.19 -4.88
N PHE A 641 -35.27 11.12 -4.65
CA PHE A 641 -33.85 10.78 -4.58
C PHE A 641 -33.56 9.92 -3.35
N TRP A 642 -33.96 10.38 -2.16
CA TRP A 642 -33.82 9.57 -0.95
C TRP A 642 -34.75 8.37 -0.90
N GLY A 643 -35.94 8.44 -1.50
CA GLY A 643 -36.87 7.31 -1.58
C GLY A 643 -36.27 6.10 -2.29
N GLU A 644 -35.62 6.31 -3.43
CA GLU A 644 -34.98 5.22 -4.20
C GLU A 644 -33.78 4.62 -3.44
N ILE A 645 -32.98 5.47 -2.80
CA ILE A 645 -31.84 5.02 -1.98
C ILE A 645 -32.32 4.25 -0.74
N ALA A 646 -33.44 4.65 -0.13
CA ALA A 646 -34.04 3.94 0.99
C ALA A 646 -34.41 2.50 0.58
N VAL A 647 -35.12 2.33 -0.53
CA VAL A 647 -35.51 1.02 -1.08
C VAL A 647 -34.29 0.15 -1.38
N LEU A 648 -33.25 0.71 -1.99
CA LEU A 648 -32.00 -0.03 -2.23
C LEU A 648 -31.33 -0.44 -0.91
N SER A 649 -31.29 0.45 0.08
CA SER A 649 -30.63 0.21 1.36
C SER A 649 -31.29 -0.89 2.20
N GLU A 650 -32.55 -1.25 1.93
CA GLU A 650 -33.25 -2.36 2.61
C GLU A 650 -32.78 -3.73 2.12
N GLN A 651 -32.14 -3.79 0.95
CA GLN A 651 -31.65 -5.04 0.33
C GLN A 651 -30.27 -5.47 0.85
N TYR A 652 -29.60 -4.60 1.61
CA TYR A 652 -28.23 -4.82 2.09
C TYR A 652 -28.17 -4.80 3.63
N PRO A 653 -27.30 -5.61 4.24
CA PRO A 653 -27.13 -5.67 5.70
C PRO A 653 -26.29 -4.48 6.21
N ILE A 654 -26.88 -3.29 6.20
CA ILE A 654 -26.25 -2.07 6.71
C ILE A 654 -26.44 -1.98 8.22
N LEU A 655 -25.34 -1.89 8.97
CA LEU A 655 -25.35 -1.83 10.44
C LEU A 655 -25.79 -0.47 10.97
N MET A 656 -25.47 0.59 10.24
CA MET A 656 -25.81 1.97 10.62
C MET A 656 -26.04 2.79 9.36
N LYS A 657 -27.16 3.53 9.35
CA LYS A 657 -27.56 4.43 8.28
C LYS A 657 -27.71 5.82 8.87
N ASN A 658 -26.93 6.78 8.38
CA ASN A 658 -27.09 8.17 8.77
C ASN A 658 -27.08 9.06 7.53
N THR A 659 -27.92 10.10 7.56
CA THR A 659 -27.97 11.13 6.52
C THR A 659 -27.82 12.50 7.16
N TRP A 660 -27.13 13.42 6.48
CA TRP A 660 -27.02 14.80 6.93
C TRP A 660 -27.05 15.74 5.73
N GLY A 661 -28.22 16.35 5.47
CA GLY A 661 -28.42 17.12 4.24
C GLY A 661 -28.38 16.21 3.01
N ASP A 662 -27.34 16.39 2.20
CA ASP A 662 -26.94 15.65 1.01
C ASP A 662 -25.99 14.47 1.26
N ALA A 663 -25.45 14.36 2.48
CA ALA A 663 -24.46 13.34 2.79
C ALA A 663 -25.09 12.03 3.30
N LEU A 664 -24.48 10.91 2.94
CA LEU A 664 -24.72 9.56 3.44
C LEU A 664 -23.50 9.07 4.22
N TYR A 665 -23.72 8.48 5.39
CA TYR A 665 -22.71 7.72 6.14
C TYR A 665 -23.27 6.36 6.54
N PHE A 666 -22.82 5.31 5.85
CA PHE A 666 -23.26 3.92 6.08
C PHE A 666 -22.10 3.04 6.56
N VAL A 667 -22.42 2.07 7.42
CA VAL A 667 -21.46 1.09 7.96
C VAL A 667 -21.92 -0.32 7.66
N PHE A 668 -21.01 -1.14 7.12
CA PHE A 668 -21.25 -2.51 6.72
C PHE A 668 -20.37 -3.46 7.55
N PRO A 669 -20.82 -4.71 7.79
CA PRO A 669 -20.01 -5.68 8.50
C PRO A 669 -18.84 -6.17 7.65
N LEU A 670 -18.99 -6.24 6.32
CA LEU A 670 -18.01 -6.80 5.39
C LEU A 670 -17.68 -5.86 4.23
N VAL A 671 -16.44 -5.95 3.73
CA VAL A 671 -15.93 -5.19 2.58
C VAL A 671 -16.70 -5.52 1.30
N GLN A 672 -17.02 -6.80 1.10
CA GLN A 672 -17.83 -7.26 -0.04
C GLN A 672 -19.14 -6.48 -0.17
N GLN A 673 -19.91 -6.41 0.92
CA GLN A 673 -21.24 -5.81 0.92
C GLN A 673 -21.20 -4.31 0.71
N ALA A 674 -20.19 -3.63 1.28
CA ALA A 674 -20.00 -2.19 1.07
C ALA A 674 -19.67 -1.88 -0.41
N GLY A 675 -18.80 -2.69 -1.03
CA GLY A 675 -18.45 -2.53 -2.44
C GLY A 675 -19.62 -2.80 -3.39
N GLU A 676 -20.36 -3.88 -3.17
CA GLU A 676 -21.56 -4.22 -3.95
C GLU A 676 -22.64 -3.14 -3.82
N PHE A 677 -22.93 -2.69 -2.60
CA PHE A 677 -23.89 -1.62 -2.37
C PHE A 677 -23.46 -0.30 -3.02
N ALA A 678 -22.18 0.09 -2.89
CA ALA A 678 -21.69 1.33 -3.49
C ALA A 678 -21.83 1.34 -5.01
N LEU A 679 -21.55 0.21 -5.66
CA LEU A 679 -21.74 0.05 -7.10
C LEU A 679 -23.23 0.07 -7.48
N ALA A 680 -24.08 -0.65 -6.75
CA ALA A 680 -25.52 -0.64 -6.99
C ALA A 680 -26.14 0.76 -6.78
N LEU A 681 -25.66 1.51 -5.79
CA LEU A 681 -26.06 2.89 -5.53
C LEU A 681 -25.65 3.82 -6.67
N CYS A 682 -24.41 3.66 -7.16
CA CYS A 682 -23.92 4.42 -8.31
C CYS A 682 -24.77 4.15 -9.57
N ASP A 683 -25.05 2.88 -9.86
CA ASP A 683 -25.85 2.47 -11.02
C ASP A 683 -27.29 2.99 -10.93
N LEU A 684 -27.92 2.86 -9.74
CA LEU A 684 -29.28 3.35 -9.49
C LEU A 684 -29.36 4.84 -9.81
N VAL A 685 -28.44 5.64 -9.27
CA VAL A 685 -28.46 7.10 -9.46
C VAL A 685 -28.22 7.49 -10.92
N GLN A 686 -27.37 6.75 -11.64
CA GLN A 686 -27.09 7.01 -13.05
C GLN A 686 -28.19 6.53 -14.00
N SER A 687 -28.98 5.53 -13.61
CA SER A 687 -30.05 4.95 -14.43
C SER A 687 -31.35 5.77 -14.46
N ILE A 688 -31.56 6.63 -13.46
CA ILE A 688 -32.80 7.40 -13.32
C ILE A 688 -32.68 8.73 -14.07
N ASP A 689 -33.65 9.01 -14.94
CA ASP A 689 -33.84 10.37 -15.47
C ASP A 689 -34.48 11.26 -14.40
N TRP A 690 -33.65 11.98 -13.65
CA TRP A 690 -34.08 12.84 -12.56
C TRP A 690 -34.98 14.00 -13.02
N SER A 691 -34.91 14.40 -14.29
CA SER A 691 -35.75 15.46 -14.83
C SER A 691 -37.23 15.10 -14.82
N THR A 692 -37.57 13.81 -15.02
CA THR A 692 -38.96 13.34 -14.95
C THR A 692 -39.50 13.32 -13.52
N LYS A 693 -38.62 13.44 -12.52
CA LYS A 693 -38.97 13.49 -11.09
C LYS A 693 -38.87 14.92 -10.52
N GLY A 694 -38.78 15.95 -11.38
CA GLY A 694 -38.71 17.34 -10.96
C GLY A 694 -37.35 17.75 -10.37
N LEU A 695 -36.28 17.03 -10.72
CA LEU A 695 -34.92 17.26 -10.24
C LEU A 695 -33.94 17.53 -11.40
N PRO A 696 -32.77 18.11 -11.16
CA PRO A 696 -31.79 18.33 -12.22
C PRO A 696 -31.33 17.02 -12.86
N ALA A 697 -31.29 16.97 -14.20
CA ALA A 697 -30.90 15.77 -14.96
C ALA A 697 -29.49 15.26 -14.64
N GLY A 698 -28.59 16.14 -14.18
CA GLY A 698 -27.20 15.82 -13.88
C GLY A 698 -26.91 15.43 -12.42
N LEU A 699 -27.93 15.13 -11.61
CA LEU A 699 -27.71 14.68 -10.22
C LEU A 699 -26.88 13.40 -10.19
N ASN A 700 -25.86 13.38 -9.33
CA ASN A 700 -24.97 12.24 -9.19
C ASN A 700 -24.39 12.18 -7.77
N LEU A 701 -23.68 11.11 -7.44
CA LEU A 701 -23.01 10.92 -6.15
C LEU A 701 -21.48 10.87 -6.30
N ARG A 702 -20.78 11.37 -5.29
CA ARG A 702 -19.39 11.00 -5.02
C ARG A 702 -19.42 9.94 -3.93
N ILE A 703 -18.82 8.78 -4.14
CA ILE A 703 -18.89 7.66 -3.18
C ILE A 703 -17.48 7.25 -2.76
N ALA A 704 -17.22 7.23 -1.47
CA ALA A 704 -15.96 6.81 -0.88
C ALA A 704 -16.12 5.58 0.02
N LEU A 705 -15.14 4.69 -0.05
CA LEU A 705 -15.06 3.46 0.72
C LEU A 705 -13.75 3.37 1.51
N HIS A 706 -13.86 2.87 2.74
CA HIS A 706 -12.71 2.54 3.58
C HIS A 706 -13.02 1.30 4.41
N ALA A 707 -11.99 0.60 4.87
CA ALA A 707 -12.12 -0.48 5.83
C ALA A 707 -11.07 -0.33 6.93
N GLY A 708 -11.51 -0.44 8.18
CA GLY A 708 -10.61 -0.36 9.33
C GLY A 708 -11.34 -0.41 10.67
N PRO A 709 -10.57 -0.38 11.77
CA PRO A 709 -11.10 -0.36 13.13
C PRO A 709 -11.97 0.87 13.40
N VAL A 710 -13.19 0.63 13.87
CA VAL A 710 -14.11 1.65 14.36
C VAL A 710 -14.62 1.27 15.74
N GLU A 711 -14.99 2.28 16.51
CA GLU A 711 -15.56 2.12 17.84
C GLU A 711 -17.08 2.13 17.76
N ARG A 712 -17.70 1.04 18.20
CA ARG A 712 -19.16 0.89 18.24
C ARG A 712 -19.68 1.53 19.52
N THR A 713 -20.56 2.51 19.38
CA THR A 713 -21.10 3.28 20.50
C THR A 713 -22.58 3.62 20.30
N VAL A 714 -23.26 4.09 21.34
CA VAL A 714 -24.58 4.69 21.23
C VAL A 714 -24.40 6.20 21.29
N ASP A 715 -24.88 6.90 20.28
CA ASP A 715 -24.87 8.36 20.27
C ASP A 715 -25.75 8.88 21.43
N PRO A 716 -25.18 9.62 22.40
CA PRO A 716 -25.92 10.02 23.59
C PRO A 716 -27.00 11.07 23.30
N ILE A 717 -26.96 11.73 22.14
CA ILE A 717 -27.95 12.73 21.72
C ILE A 717 -29.12 12.04 21.01
N THR A 718 -28.85 11.16 20.04
CA THR A 718 -29.90 10.54 19.24
C THR A 718 -30.43 9.23 19.86
N GLY A 719 -29.68 8.63 20.77
CA GLY A 719 -29.96 7.30 21.32
C GLY A 719 -29.77 6.16 20.31
N GLN A 720 -29.23 6.44 19.13
CA GLN A 720 -29.04 5.45 18.06
C GLN A 720 -27.62 4.88 18.06
N LEU A 721 -27.48 3.68 17.49
CA LEU A 721 -26.19 3.07 17.26
C LEU A 721 -25.34 3.95 16.32
N ASN A 722 -24.08 4.18 16.69
CA ASN A 722 -23.13 4.96 15.92
C ASN A 722 -21.76 4.26 15.88
N TYR A 723 -20.97 4.59 14.88
CA TYR A 723 -19.60 4.13 14.72
C TYR A 723 -18.68 5.33 14.56
N VAL A 724 -17.69 5.44 15.45
CA VAL A 724 -16.80 6.60 15.53
C VAL A 724 -15.33 6.16 15.44
N GLY A 725 -14.42 7.09 15.17
CA GLY A 725 -12.98 6.84 15.16
C GLY A 725 -12.25 7.45 13.96
N MET A 726 -10.92 7.28 13.95
CA MET A 726 -10.05 7.85 12.92
C MET A 726 -10.38 7.31 11.51
N HIS A 727 -10.70 6.03 11.39
CA HIS A 727 -11.03 5.38 10.12
C HIS A 727 -12.31 5.95 9.48
N VAL A 728 -13.25 6.48 10.28
CA VAL A 728 -14.40 7.25 9.78
C VAL A 728 -13.94 8.54 9.08
N SER A 729 -12.96 9.23 9.69
CA SER A 729 -12.38 10.42 9.09
C SER A 729 -11.63 10.12 7.79
N HIS A 730 -10.94 8.98 7.67
CA HIS A 730 -10.29 8.57 6.41
C HIS A 730 -11.29 8.53 5.25
N THR A 731 -12.42 7.85 5.44
CA THR A 731 -13.48 7.72 4.43
C THR A 731 -14.01 9.09 4.00
N ALA A 732 -14.29 9.97 4.96
CA ALA A 732 -14.80 11.32 4.72
C ALA A 732 -13.77 12.28 4.07
N ARG A 733 -12.52 11.86 3.86
CA ARG A 733 -11.48 12.63 3.15
C ARG A 733 -11.29 12.16 1.71
N ILE A 734 -11.77 10.96 1.39
CA ILE A 734 -11.78 10.40 0.03
C ILE A 734 -12.99 10.91 -0.76
N GLU A 735 -14.16 11.03 -0.13
CA GLU A 735 -15.39 11.46 -0.82
C GLU A 735 -15.18 12.77 -1.61
N PRO A 736 -14.60 13.85 -1.04
CA PRO A 736 -14.55 15.12 -1.76
C PRO A 736 -13.61 15.09 -2.98
N ILE A 737 -12.67 14.15 -3.05
CA ILE A 737 -11.76 13.97 -4.20
C ILE A 737 -12.30 12.97 -5.22
N THR A 738 -13.39 12.27 -4.88
CA THR A 738 -13.99 11.26 -5.75
C THR A 738 -14.71 11.97 -6.90
N PRO A 739 -14.47 11.60 -8.18
CA PRO A 739 -15.23 12.16 -9.29
C PRO A 739 -16.73 11.81 -9.19
N PRO A 740 -17.64 12.70 -9.64
CA PRO A 740 -19.07 12.39 -9.76
C PRO A 740 -19.32 11.08 -10.50
N GLY A 741 -20.19 10.22 -9.96
CA GLY A 741 -20.56 8.95 -10.55
C GLY A 741 -19.49 7.87 -10.47
N LYS A 742 -18.57 7.98 -9.51
CA LYS A 742 -17.53 6.98 -9.26
C LYS A 742 -17.48 6.60 -7.79
N VAL A 743 -16.90 5.41 -7.55
CA VAL A 743 -16.67 4.86 -6.21
C VAL A 743 -15.16 4.77 -5.96
N TYR A 744 -14.60 5.64 -5.12
CA TYR A 744 -13.19 5.54 -4.74
C TYR A 744 -13.03 4.84 -3.39
N ALA A 745 -11.92 4.14 -3.22
CA ALA A 745 -11.60 3.38 -2.03
C ALA A 745 -10.14 3.59 -1.59
N SER A 746 -9.90 3.51 -0.29
CA SER A 746 -8.55 3.47 0.27
C SER A 746 -7.79 2.18 -0.07
N GLN A 747 -6.45 2.20 0.03
CA GLN A 747 -5.61 0.99 -0.01
C GLN A 747 -6.06 -0.09 0.97
N ALA A 748 -6.48 0.29 2.18
CA ALA A 748 -6.94 -0.68 3.18
C ALA A 748 -8.17 -1.46 2.74
N PHE A 749 -9.11 -0.79 2.05
CA PHE A 749 -10.28 -1.46 1.49
C PHE A 749 -9.88 -2.43 0.38
N ALA A 750 -9.00 -2.00 -0.54
CA ALA A 750 -8.50 -2.84 -1.64
C ALA A 750 -7.70 -4.06 -1.13
N ALA A 751 -6.82 -3.86 -0.14
CA ALA A 751 -6.04 -4.92 0.47
C ALA A 751 -6.92 -5.93 1.22
N ILE A 752 -7.90 -5.48 1.99
CA ILE A 752 -8.82 -6.40 2.67
C ILE A 752 -9.67 -7.17 1.64
N ALA A 753 -10.14 -6.51 0.57
CA ALA A 753 -10.84 -7.20 -0.52
C ALA A 753 -9.96 -8.29 -1.17
N ALA A 754 -8.67 -8.00 -1.40
CA ALA A 754 -7.72 -8.98 -1.92
C ALA A 754 -7.43 -10.12 -0.93
N SER A 755 -7.38 -9.84 0.37
CA SER A 755 -7.17 -10.88 1.40
C SER A 755 -8.29 -11.91 1.45
N GLU A 756 -9.51 -11.50 1.10
CA GLU A 756 -10.72 -12.34 1.08
C GLU A 756 -10.99 -12.97 -0.30
N ASP A 757 -10.09 -12.81 -1.27
CA ASP A 757 -10.25 -13.24 -2.68
C ASP A 757 -11.60 -12.80 -3.30
N LEU A 758 -12.03 -11.57 -3.01
CA LEU A 758 -13.30 -11.05 -3.53
C LEU A 758 -13.25 -10.89 -5.05
N ARG A 759 -14.28 -11.38 -5.75
CA ARG A 759 -14.38 -11.37 -7.23
C ARG A 759 -15.62 -10.66 -7.75
N GLN A 760 -16.40 -10.03 -6.87
CA GLN A 760 -17.64 -9.34 -7.24
C GLN A 760 -17.36 -7.94 -7.83
N PHE A 761 -16.20 -7.38 -7.51
CA PHE A 761 -15.71 -6.10 -8.02
C PHE A 761 -14.19 -6.10 -8.09
N THR A 762 -13.61 -5.17 -8.86
CA THR A 762 -12.18 -4.87 -8.88
C THR A 762 -11.89 -3.58 -8.12
N CYS A 763 -10.64 -3.42 -7.67
CA CYS A 763 -10.12 -2.19 -7.09
C CYS A 763 -8.95 -1.72 -7.97
N ASP A 764 -9.24 -0.84 -8.92
CA ASP A 764 -8.26 -0.35 -9.91
C ASP A 764 -7.45 0.79 -9.31
N TYR A 765 -6.12 0.69 -9.26
CA TYR A 765 -5.28 1.78 -8.75
C TYR A 765 -5.45 3.04 -9.62
N VAL A 766 -5.66 4.20 -8.97
CA VAL A 766 -5.78 5.51 -9.65
C VAL A 766 -4.66 6.49 -9.30
N GLY A 767 -3.68 6.06 -8.49
CA GLY A 767 -2.51 6.84 -8.13
C GLY A 767 -2.43 7.24 -6.66
N GLN A 768 -1.32 7.90 -6.34
CA GLN A 768 -1.11 8.63 -5.10
C GLN A 768 -1.92 9.93 -5.12
N MET A 769 -3.06 9.94 -4.42
CA MET A 769 -4.00 11.08 -4.44
C MET A 769 -3.89 11.92 -3.18
N PRO A 770 -3.78 13.26 -3.28
CA PRO A 770 -3.90 14.14 -2.12
C PRO A 770 -5.34 14.11 -1.62
N TRP A 771 -5.56 13.55 -0.44
CA TRP A 771 -6.88 13.51 0.18
C TRP A 771 -7.30 14.91 0.67
N ALA A 772 -8.61 15.12 0.77
CA ALA A 772 -9.18 16.43 1.08
C ALA A 772 -8.67 17.00 2.41
N LYS A 773 -8.80 18.31 2.62
CA LYS A 773 -8.38 19.02 3.84
C LYS A 773 -6.90 18.79 4.22
N ARG A 774 -6.03 18.60 3.21
CA ARG A 774 -4.58 18.37 3.38
C ARG A 774 -4.27 17.18 4.30
N TYR A 775 -5.09 16.13 4.23
CA TYR A 775 -4.96 14.97 5.10
C TYR A 775 -3.67 14.17 4.85
N GLY A 776 -3.20 14.18 3.59
CA GLY A 776 -2.00 13.49 3.13
C GLY A 776 -2.20 12.98 1.71
N THR A 777 -1.17 12.34 1.15
CA THR A 777 -1.21 11.70 -0.15
C THR A 777 -1.17 10.20 0.05
N PHE A 778 -2.17 9.48 -0.46
CA PHE A 778 -2.31 8.04 -0.22
C PHE A 778 -2.68 7.28 -1.50
N PRO A 779 -2.30 6.00 -1.59
CA PRO A 779 -2.75 5.11 -2.65
C PRO A 779 -4.27 5.04 -2.65
N THR A 780 -4.90 5.39 -3.77
CA THR A 780 -6.36 5.40 -3.93
C THR A 780 -6.75 4.49 -5.08
N TYR A 781 -7.92 3.87 -4.96
CA TYR A 781 -8.42 2.84 -5.88
C TYR A 781 -9.82 3.21 -6.35
N HIS A 782 -10.15 2.90 -7.60
CA HIS A 782 -11.50 3.00 -8.15
C HIS A 782 -12.15 1.63 -8.11
N VAL A 783 -13.25 1.50 -7.37
CA VAL A 783 -14.01 0.25 -7.27
C VAL A 783 -14.91 0.13 -8.49
N ARG A 784 -14.81 -0.98 -9.22
CA ARG A 784 -15.57 -1.21 -10.46
C ARG A 784 -16.21 -2.59 -10.46
N ARG A 785 -17.32 -2.75 -11.16
CA ARG A 785 -17.84 -4.08 -11.47
C ARG A 785 -16.80 -4.86 -12.27
N VAL A 786 -16.70 -6.16 -11.99
CA VAL A 786 -16.11 -7.09 -12.95
C VAL A 786 -16.94 -7.02 -14.22
N LEU A 787 -16.33 -7.18 -15.40
CA LEU A 787 -17.02 -7.15 -16.68
C LEU A 787 -18.06 -8.30 -16.76
N ALA A 788 -19.25 -8.01 -16.27
CA ALA A 788 -20.46 -8.80 -16.36
C ALA A 788 -21.51 -7.90 -17.01
N GLY A 789 -21.89 -8.20 -18.25
CA GLY A 789 -22.99 -7.52 -18.97
C GLY A 789 -22.91 -5.99 -18.98
N LEU A 790 -22.15 -5.39 -19.91
CA LEU A 790 -22.36 -3.99 -20.34
C LEU A 790 -23.51 -3.92 -21.35
#